data_AF-A0A2W7NV51-F1
#
_entry.id   AF-A0A2W7NV51-F1
#
_cell.length_a   1.000
_cell.length_b   1.000
_cell.length_c   1.000
_cell.angle_alpha   90.00
_cell.angle_beta   90.00
_cell.angle_gamma   90.00
#
_symmetry.space_group_name_H-M   'P 1'
#
loop_
_entity.id
_entity.type
_entity.pdbx_description
1 polymer ?
#
loop_
_entity_poly.entity_id
_entity_poly.type
_entity_poly.pdbx_seq_one_letter_code
_entity_poly.pdbx_strand_id
1 'polypeptide(L)'
;MSTAIDNVACGDAAQTRFRSVLDEFAEAWKRAKHHSQRPAEIEHLVDAAGASLPAMMDRLRSRDATAGYEWADQLSEIDARLMQDIAHWRAEEAKLAPDDGSYSSAHNSVRANLDAIGRCLRVVRDEAEYAGSPSFKLLSDPLLLIGGEWGTGKTHLLCDVTSERLAREAPTVLVLAKNFEGDVLADICARLGEATSVEDKFAELSGAGQGARGRTVFVVDGVNEGRRREWRQAISTLTSLVADHPNIGVVVTCRTPFEAIAIEKSDLEKFHRLQHYGFDDQEFDAQAAFFQYYQLPLPEVPLLDREFSRPLTLKLICQSLQSLSGKKLAKGFAGIASGQRGMTFVLESFVNRVGQHIEHEFGLQDKGCWILLKGDDKFVDKRIAGFAPCMAAKLRGYVLPSEADRIVAASRPSLRPAQRRQLLEAMRTNGLIEEDAIWYSTRDGQHKSRVVYRLPYQRFSDHLIARHLLKAYLDPSSPAAIKDSFAATSPLAKVFRLTDRNFGHYAEPGWAQALITEFPERVGSRLPTSQRELFFSLPREAQDLNAYFEPFVDGLFWRSPTAFTEGTQKVINQYLGASSHAWERVVDALAAVATKPSHPYHAKRLYKFLSRYPMADRDLCWSEYLRRRYASPTIHRLLTWAEKLDTVSMTRAVAAELVVLFSLVLPTVVRSDRDLATKALVLIGEQHPDLLFSHAVACLEFNDPYLPERVLAAAYGTALSLVDSKKAASFRPLLGDLAKKLYLQMFAPRARHATHHTLMRDYALGIIEVARRARCVKLPKTSGRYLSRPFPNTPSPFTSNGTPDDAVKDAIGHAIQMDFGNYTIGRLIPNRANYDYTKPDYVRVRSKIERRMFDLGYRDKRFEHVESEIGRNSWNARNEHKVDRYGKKYSWIAYFEMWGERDANRKLPDWRQGSRPSDCGVDPTFPKAPPDWTPPLPDLFGSPAATTEDWVAGGFTPNWHSLLVVPEINGHRGEWVLVEGFVQGADSSHDRELFAFLRGVFVAKKDVDTLRSRFLSIDYPGNQKIPEGADEHYLFAGEPSHRHNFARHLLKRNGLYRRQIAEAFDEYERDYSAGEKRSLTIKIASMSGTTTGDEEASVIEFDVPTTRHIPGVRLELPSIQFGWESYHSAQNTFSGFHIPAPSLIQRLGLSCSNREIDFFDASDHPATLYRQAGEGYFGDKHKLLYVRADLLRRYLKETRQVLVWCNWGERDWLKKMDGYDLLPNEGRQRVFQTHAHIHRTFSQWSAKDGVVL
;
A
#
# COMPACT_ATOMS: atom_id res chain seq x y z
N MET A 1 20.23 8.65 -0.60
CA MET A 1 21.70 8.43 -0.53
C MET A 1 22.34 8.49 -1.91
N SER A 2 21.83 7.77 -2.93
CA SER A 2 22.35 7.86 -4.32
C SER A 2 22.46 9.30 -4.82
N THR A 3 21.38 10.09 -4.69
CA THR A 3 21.35 11.51 -5.08
C THR A 3 22.48 12.33 -4.46
N ALA A 4 22.87 12.07 -3.21
CA ALA A 4 23.95 12.80 -2.56
C ALA A 4 25.32 12.47 -3.17
N ILE A 5 25.56 11.21 -3.55
CA ILE A 5 26.78 10.80 -4.25
C ILE A 5 26.81 11.37 -5.67
N ASP A 6 25.66 11.40 -6.35
CA ASP A 6 25.52 12.06 -7.65
C ASP A 6 25.79 13.58 -7.56
N ASN A 7 25.38 14.23 -6.48
CA ASN A 7 25.68 15.64 -6.22
C ASN A 7 27.16 15.90 -5.96
N VAL A 8 27.85 15.00 -5.25
CA VAL A 8 29.33 15.06 -5.11
C VAL A 8 29.97 15.09 -6.50
N ALA A 9 29.48 14.24 -7.41
CA ALA A 9 29.96 14.22 -8.79
C ALA A 9 29.56 15.48 -9.59
N CYS A 10 28.42 16.10 -9.31
CA CYS A 10 27.93 17.29 -10.02
C CYS A 10 27.99 17.12 -11.57
N GLY A 11 27.55 15.94 -12.04
CA GLY A 11 27.50 15.54 -13.44
C GLY A 11 26.07 15.38 -13.97
N ASP A 12 25.91 14.66 -15.08
CA ASP A 12 24.63 14.51 -15.78
C ASP A 12 23.50 13.99 -14.90
N ALA A 13 23.77 13.03 -14.01
CA ALA A 13 22.77 12.49 -13.10
C ALA A 13 22.18 13.55 -12.15
N ALA A 14 23.02 14.45 -11.62
CA ALA A 14 22.58 15.57 -10.79
C ALA A 14 21.80 16.59 -11.62
N GLN A 15 22.25 16.90 -12.85
CA GLN A 15 21.54 17.82 -13.74
C GLN A 15 20.17 17.29 -14.17
N THR A 16 20.05 15.99 -14.48
CA THR A 16 18.80 15.32 -14.84
C THR A 16 17.76 15.43 -13.74
N ARG A 17 18.17 15.40 -12.46
CA ARG A 17 17.25 15.59 -11.34
C ARG A 17 16.59 16.97 -11.36
N PHE A 18 17.36 18.05 -11.59
CA PHE A 18 16.78 19.40 -11.71
C PHE A 18 15.87 19.51 -12.95
N ARG A 19 16.24 18.90 -14.08
CA ARG A 19 15.36 18.83 -15.26
C ARG A 19 14.05 18.10 -14.96
N SER A 20 14.11 16.97 -14.26
CA SER A 20 12.91 16.22 -13.86
C SER A 20 11.97 17.04 -12.96
N VAL A 21 12.50 17.91 -12.10
CA VAL A 21 11.69 18.81 -11.27
C VAL A 21 11.01 19.88 -12.12
N LEU A 22 11.73 20.45 -13.10
CA LEU A 22 11.16 21.38 -14.07
C LEU A 22 10.10 20.71 -14.96
N ASP A 23 10.31 19.45 -15.36
CA ASP A 23 9.34 18.67 -16.14
C ASP A 23 8.08 18.35 -15.30
N GLU A 24 8.24 17.98 -14.03
CA GLU A 24 7.13 17.77 -13.10
C GLU A 24 6.35 19.07 -12.88
N PHE A 25 7.06 20.19 -12.71
CA PHE A 25 6.44 21.51 -12.63
C PHE A 25 5.68 21.83 -13.92
N ALA A 26 6.29 21.63 -15.09
CA ALA A 26 5.68 21.91 -16.38
C ALA A 26 4.39 21.10 -16.58
N GLU A 27 4.38 19.82 -16.19
CA GLU A 27 3.19 18.98 -16.26
C GLU A 27 2.08 19.43 -15.29
N ALA A 28 2.45 19.84 -14.07
CA ALA A 28 1.50 20.47 -13.14
C ALA A 28 0.98 21.80 -13.69
N TRP A 29 1.86 22.59 -14.30
CA TRP A 29 1.61 23.93 -14.82
C TRP A 29 0.68 23.93 -16.02
N LYS A 30 0.75 22.95 -16.93
CA LYS A 30 -0.23 22.78 -18.03
C LYS A 30 -1.69 22.85 -17.54
N ARG A 31 -1.95 22.37 -16.33
CA ARG A 31 -3.29 22.40 -15.72
C ARG A 31 -3.56 23.69 -14.94
N ALA A 32 -2.53 24.34 -14.40
CA ALA A 32 -2.67 25.55 -13.59
C ALA A 32 -2.65 26.84 -14.43
N LYS A 33 -2.01 26.82 -15.61
CA LYS A 33 -1.77 27.98 -16.48
C LYS A 33 -3.03 28.80 -16.75
N HIS A 34 -4.12 28.14 -17.11
CA HIS A 34 -5.40 28.80 -17.43
C HIS A 34 -6.11 29.41 -16.22
N HIS A 35 -5.58 29.19 -15.01
CA HIS A 35 -6.13 29.67 -13.75
C HIS A 35 -5.20 30.68 -13.05
N SER A 36 -4.00 30.92 -13.56
CA SER A 36 -3.10 31.94 -13.05
C SER A 36 -3.53 33.33 -13.53
N GLN A 37 -3.36 34.36 -12.69
CA GLN A 37 -3.54 35.76 -13.11
C GLN A 37 -2.31 36.33 -13.81
N ARG A 38 -1.21 35.56 -13.86
CA ARG A 38 0.10 36.00 -14.32
C ARG A 38 0.87 34.88 -15.05
N PRO A 39 0.24 34.17 -15.99
CA PRO A 39 0.85 32.98 -16.57
C PRO A 39 2.17 33.29 -17.30
N ALA A 40 2.25 34.42 -18.00
CA ALA A 40 3.47 34.84 -18.70
C ALA A 40 4.64 35.16 -17.75
N GLU A 41 4.36 35.71 -16.56
CA GLU A 41 5.41 35.97 -15.56
C GLU A 41 5.97 34.66 -14.99
N ILE A 42 5.09 33.71 -14.66
CA ILE A 42 5.50 32.41 -14.10
C ILE A 42 6.24 31.59 -15.15
N GLU A 43 5.76 31.57 -16.40
CA GLU A 43 6.46 30.90 -17.50
C GLU A 43 7.83 31.50 -17.75
N HIS A 44 7.96 32.83 -17.77
CA HIS A 44 9.25 33.49 -17.91
C HIS A 44 10.21 33.14 -16.76
N LEU A 45 9.73 33.08 -15.51
CA LEU A 45 10.57 32.71 -14.36
C LEU A 45 11.04 31.24 -14.44
N VAL A 46 10.16 30.33 -14.87
CA VAL A 46 10.49 28.90 -15.01
C VAL A 46 11.42 28.66 -16.19
N ASP A 47 11.19 29.33 -17.33
CA ASP A 47 12.08 29.28 -18.49
C ASP A 47 13.45 29.87 -18.16
N ALA A 48 13.49 30.97 -17.40
CA ALA A 48 14.73 31.57 -16.91
C ALA A 48 15.49 30.62 -15.97
N ALA A 49 14.79 29.91 -15.08
CA ALA A 49 15.38 28.88 -14.22
C ALA A 49 15.90 27.68 -15.03
N GLY A 50 15.18 27.25 -16.07
CA GLY A 50 15.62 26.20 -16.98
C GLY A 50 16.85 26.60 -17.80
N ALA A 51 16.89 27.85 -18.28
CA ALA A 51 17.99 28.39 -19.06
C ALA A 51 19.25 28.65 -18.21
N SER A 52 19.10 29.02 -16.92
CA SER A 52 20.22 29.22 -16.01
C SER A 52 20.84 27.90 -15.53
N LEU A 53 20.13 26.78 -15.61
CA LEU A 53 20.52 25.49 -15.04
C LEU A 53 21.92 25.01 -15.48
N PRO A 54 22.33 25.02 -16.76
CA PRO A 54 23.69 24.61 -17.16
C PRO A 54 24.78 25.50 -16.53
N ALA A 55 24.59 26.83 -16.56
CA ALA A 55 25.55 27.78 -16.00
C ALA A 55 25.62 27.67 -14.47
N MET A 56 24.47 27.48 -13.81
CA MET A 56 24.38 27.21 -12.38
C MET A 56 25.16 25.93 -12.01
N MET A 57 24.96 24.84 -12.75
CA MET A 57 25.66 23.57 -12.52
C MET A 57 27.17 23.70 -12.71
N ASP A 58 27.64 24.46 -13.71
CA ASP A 58 29.07 24.70 -13.91
C ASP A 58 29.67 25.57 -12.80
N ARG A 59 28.94 26.59 -12.32
CA ARG A 59 29.35 27.42 -11.17
C ARG A 59 29.40 26.63 -9.87
N LEU A 60 28.38 25.81 -9.60
CA LEU A 60 28.37 24.89 -8.47
C LEU A 60 29.53 23.90 -8.58
N ARG A 61 29.81 23.36 -9.78
CA ARG A 61 30.98 22.50 -10.02
C ARG A 61 32.28 23.21 -9.66
N SER A 62 32.42 24.48 -10.02
CA SER A 62 33.56 25.34 -9.65
C SER A 62 33.51 25.87 -8.20
N ARG A 63 32.67 25.28 -7.34
CA ARG A 63 32.54 25.60 -5.90
C ARG A 63 31.99 26.99 -5.60
N ASP A 64 31.29 27.61 -6.54
CA ASP A 64 30.57 28.85 -6.31
C ASP A 64 29.21 28.55 -5.66
N ALA A 65 29.17 28.65 -4.33
CA ALA A 65 27.94 28.44 -3.56
C ALA A 65 26.86 29.51 -3.82
N THR A 66 27.21 30.65 -4.40
CA THR A 66 26.23 31.72 -4.67
C THR A 66 25.20 31.31 -5.72
N ALA A 67 25.58 30.46 -6.67
CA ALA A 67 24.67 29.86 -7.64
C ALA A 67 23.53 29.05 -6.99
N GLY A 68 23.79 28.46 -5.82
CA GLY A 68 22.76 27.75 -5.06
C GLY A 68 21.75 28.68 -4.37
N TYR A 69 22.21 29.85 -3.90
CA TYR A 69 21.32 30.88 -3.37
C TYR A 69 20.48 31.52 -4.47
N GLU A 70 21.08 31.78 -5.63
CA GLU A 70 20.36 32.28 -6.81
C GLU A 70 19.25 31.31 -7.25
N TRP A 71 19.50 29.99 -7.21
CA TRP A 71 18.47 28.97 -7.46
C TRP A 71 17.33 29.04 -6.43
N ALA A 72 17.66 29.13 -5.15
CA ALA A 72 16.67 29.24 -4.08
C ALA A 72 15.85 30.55 -4.18
N ASP A 73 16.48 31.65 -4.61
CA ASP A 73 15.83 32.93 -4.86
C ASP A 73 14.88 32.84 -6.05
N GLN A 74 15.30 32.20 -7.16
CA GLN A 74 14.43 31.93 -8.32
C GLN A 74 13.19 31.11 -7.92
N LEU A 75 13.35 30.06 -7.11
CA LEU A 75 12.24 29.27 -6.58
C LEU A 75 11.33 30.09 -5.66
N SER A 76 11.92 30.95 -4.83
CA SER A 76 11.18 31.83 -3.93
C SER A 76 10.36 32.86 -4.70
N GLU A 77 10.87 33.37 -5.82
CA GLU A 77 10.11 34.23 -6.73
C GLU A 77 8.93 33.49 -7.35
N ILE A 78 9.13 32.26 -7.81
CA ILE A 78 8.05 31.41 -8.35
C ILE A 78 7.00 31.10 -7.27
N ASP A 79 7.40 30.69 -6.06
CA ASP A 79 6.49 30.47 -4.94
C ASP A 79 5.70 31.74 -4.61
N ALA A 80 6.37 32.91 -4.55
CA ALA A 80 5.71 34.18 -4.28
C ALA A 80 4.66 34.53 -5.34
N ARG A 81 4.93 34.27 -6.63
CA ARG A 81 3.95 34.49 -7.71
C ARG A 81 2.77 33.52 -7.62
N LEU A 82 3.02 32.24 -7.37
CA LEU A 82 1.97 31.24 -7.18
C LEU A 82 1.14 31.52 -5.91
N MET A 83 1.76 32.00 -4.84
CA MET A 83 1.06 32.40 -3.61
C MET A 83 0.19 33.64 -3.80
N GLN A 84 0.59 34.56 -4.69
CA GLN A 84 -0.28 35.68 -5.09
C GLN A 84 -1.51 35.17 -5.87
N ASP A 85 -1.37 34.15 -6.71
CA ASP A 85 -2.52 33.51 -7.36
C ASP A 85 -3.41 32.77 -6.34
N ILE A 86 -2.83 32.08 -5.35
CA ILE A 86 -3.60 31.49 -4.24
C ILE A 86 -4.34 32.58 -3.45
N ALA A 87 -3.69 33.70 -3.15
CA ALA A 87 -4.31 34.81 -2.43
C ALA A 87 -5.46 35.44 -3.25
N HIS A 88 -5.29 35.58 -4.57
CA HIS A 88 -6.34 36.01 -5.47
C HIS A 88 -7.54 35.06 -5.42
N TRP A 89 -7.33 33.76 -5.61
CA TRP A 89 -8.42 32.78 -5.58
C TRP A 89 -9.07 32.65 -4.20
N ARG A 90 -8.33 32.84 -3.10
CA ARG A 90 -8.92 32.95 -1.76
C ARG A 90 -9.72 34.23 -1.55
N ALA A 91 -9.32 35.35 -2.17
CA ALA A 91 -10.09 36.58 -2.15
C ALA A 91 -11.37 36.42 -2.99
N GLU A 92 -11.31 35.74 -4.13
CA GLU A 92 -12.50 35.36 -4.90
C GLU A 92 -13.39 34.40 -4.10
N GLU A 93 -12.82 33.41 -3.39
CA GLU A 93 -13.54 32.52 -2.47
C GLU A 93 -14.24 33.31 -1.36
N ALA A 94 -13.60 34.35 -0.80
CA ALA A 94 -14.16 35.19 0.26
C ALA A 94 -15.26 36.16 -0.23
N LYS A 95 -15.29 36.48 -1.53
CA LYS A 95 -16.38 37.25 -2.16
C LYS A 95 -17.63 36.40 -2.38
N LEU A 96 -17.46 35.08 -2.42
CA LEU A 96 -18.59 34.16 -2.46
C LEU A 96 -19.27 34.15 -1.08
N ALA A 97 -20.59 33.96 -1.07
CA ALA A 97 -21.31 33.80 0.18
C ALA A 97 -20.68 32.67 1.02
N PRO A 98 -20.74 32.76 2.37
CA PRO A 98 -20.23 31.72 3.25
C PRO A 98 -20.71 30.38 2.75
N ASP A 99 -19.80 29.42 2.66
CA ASP A 99 -20.10 28.08 2.18
C ASP A 99 -21.15 27.47 3.12
N ASP A 100 -22.43 27.70 2.80
CA ASP A 100 -23.62 27.00 3.32
C ASP A 100 -23.59 25.50 2.94
N GLY A 101 -22.50 25.20 2.25
CA GLY A 101 -22.00 23.99 1.76
C GLY A 101 -22.66 23.67 0.44
N SER A 102 -23.63 24.41 -0.09
CA SER A 102 -24.26 24.09 -1.36
C SER A 102 -23.22 23.98 -2.49
N TYR A 103 -23.47 23.12 -3.48
CA TYR A 103 -22.52 22.84 -4.57
C TYR A 103 -22.58 23.99 -5.56
N SER A 104 -21.99 25.10 -5.14
CA SER A 104 -21.75 26.24 -5.99
C SER A 104 -20.67 25.84 -6.99
N SER A 105 -21.04 25.82 -8.28
CA SER A 105 -20.08 25.67 -9.38
C SER A 105 -18.95 26.69 -9.28
N ALA A 106 -19.21 27.88 -8.69
CA ALA A 106 -18.19 28.89 -8.43
C ALA A 106 -17.19 28.46 -7.34
N HIS A 107 -17.65 27.98 -6.18
CA HIS A 107 -16.77 27.47 -5.12
C HIS A 107 -15.92 26.28 -5.59
N ASN A 108 -16.50 25.35 -6.36
CA ASN A 108 -15.78 24.21 -6.92
C ASN A 108 -14.76 24.62 -7.98
N SER A 109 -15.08 25.58 -8.85
CA SER A 109 -14.12 26.13 -9.81
C SER A 109 -12.96 26.83 -9.09
N VAL A 110 -13.25 27.65 -8.08
CA VAL A 110 -12.21 28.31 -7.27
C VAL A 110 -11.34 27.27 -6.54
N ARG A 111 -11.93 26.21 -5.98
CA ARG A 111 -11.19 25.09 -5.37
C ARG A 111 -10.34 24.32 -6.38
N ALA A 112 -10.87 24.02 -7.56
CA ALA A 112 -10.12 23.36 -8.62
C ALA A 112 -8.92 24.21 -9.09
N ASN A 113 -9.09 25.54 -9.13
CA ASN A 113 -8.02 26.49 -9.45
C ASN A 113 -6.95 26.50 -8.34
N LEU A 114 -7.38 26.58 -7.06
CA LEU A 114 -6.50 26.47 -5.89
C LEU A 114 -5.72 25.15 -5.88
N ASP A 115 -6.37 24.03 -6.18
CA ASP A 115 -5.76 22.70 -6.25
C ASP A 115 -4.76 22.60 -7.40
N ALA A 116 -5.06 23.20 -8.55
CA ALA A 116 -4.15 23.23 -9.70
C ALA A 116 -2.87 24.01 -9.39
N ILE A 117 -3.00 25.21 -8.84
CA ILE A 117 -1.86 26.03 -8.40
C ILE A 117 -1.12 25.37 -7.22
N GLY A 118 -1.86 24.74 -6.31
CA GLY A 118 -1.32 24.01 -5.16
C GLY A 118 -0.42 22.84 -5.55
N ARG A 119 -0.65 22.19 -6.70
CA ARG A 119 0.26 21.18 -7.26
C ARG A 119 1.61 21.78 -7.65
N CYS A 120 1.61 22.93 -8.34
CA CYS A 120 2.84 23.65 -8.69
C CYS A 120 3.61 24.12 -7.45
N LEU A 121 2.91 24.67 -6.45
CA LEU A 121 3.51 25.08 -5.18
C LEU A 121 4.19 23.92 -4.45
N ARG A 122 3.63 22.71 -4.53
CA ARG A 122 4.25 21.53 -3.93
C ARG A 122 5.61 21.23 -4.55
N VAL A 123 5.68 21.17 -5.88
CA VAL A 123 6.94 20.91 -6.60
C VAL A 123 8.01 21.95 -6.24
N VAL A 124 7.64 23.24 -6.23
CA VAL A 124 8.56 24.34 -5.89
C VAL A 124 9.02 24.28 -4.43
N ARG A 125 8.12 23.95 -3.49
CA ARG A 125 8.45 23.88 -2.07
C ARG A 125 9.29 22.66 -1.72
N ASP A 126 9.00 21.51 -2.33
CA ASP A 126 9.81 20.31 -2.20
C ASP A 126 11.23 20.58 -2.74
N GLU A 127 11.34 21.33 -3.83
CA GLU A 127 12.63 21.79 -4.37
C GLU A 127 13.35 22.77 -3.45
N ALA A 128 12.65 23.75 -2.90
CA ALA A 128 13.21 24.74 -1.98
C ALA A 128 13.70 24.07 -0.67
N GLU A 129 12.96 23.10 -0.14
CA GLU A 129 13.38 22.29 1.00
C GLU A 129 14.64 21.49 0.68
N TYR A 130 14.70 20.90 -0.52
CA TYR A 130 15.88 20.21 -1.00
C TYR A 130 17.09 21.15 -1.14
N ALA A 131 16.92 22.36 -1.67
CA ALA A 131 17.96 23.37 -1.80
C ALA A 131 18.56 23.78 -0.43
N GLY A 132 17.76 23.71 0.65
CA GLY A 132 18.23 23.90 2.02
C GLY A 132 18.96 22.70 2.63
N SER A 133 18.92 21.52 1.99
CA SER A 133 19.43 20.27 2.55
C SER A 133 20.97 20.13 2.47
N PRO A 134 21.60 19.35 3.37
CA PRO A 134 23.01 19.00 3.25
C PRO A 134 23.37 18.29 1.93
N SER A 135 22.42 17.59 1.31
CA SER A 135 22.65 16.89 0.05
C SER A 135 22.84 17.88 -1.11
N PHE A 136 22.11 19.00 -1.13
CA PHE A 136 22.27 20.02 -2.16
C PHE A 136 23.63 20.72 -2.06
N LYS A 137 24.12 21.00 -0.84
CA LYS A 137 25.42 21.65 -0.61
C LYS A 137 26.60 20.88 -1.20
N LEU A 138 26.47 19.56 -1.36
CA LEU A 138 27.48 18.71 -2.02
C LEU A 138 27.78 19.08 -3.48
N LEU A 139 26.85 19.81 -4.13
CA LEU A 139 27.06 20.32 -5.49
C LEU A 139 28.22 21.32 -5.54
N SER A 140 28.37 22.19 -4.52
CA SER A 140 29.45 23.17 -4.41
C SER A 140 30.57 22.77 -3.44
N ASP A 141 30.28 21.93 -2.46
CA ASP A 141 31.24 21.47 -1.46
C ASP A 141 31.30 19.92 -1.43
N PRO A 142 32.13 19.30 -2.28
CA PRO A 142 32.00 17.88 -2.62
C PRO A 142 32.67 16.95 -1.61
N LEU A 143 32.48 17.20 -0.32
CA LEU A 143 32.98 16.40 0.80
C LEU A 143 31.81 15.70 1.51
N LEU A 144 31.57 14.44 1.17
CA LEU A 144 30.50 13.63 1.76
C LEU A 144 31.07 12.63 2.77
N LEU A 145 30.54 12.64 3.99
CA LEU A 145 30.75 11.59 4.99
C LEU A 145 29.46 10.77 5.17
N ILE A 146 29.53 9.49 4.82
CA ILE A 146 28.45 8.55 5.07
C ILE A 146 28.72 7.81 6.39
N GLY A 147 28.00 8.24 7.42
CA GLY A 147 27.89 7.56 8.71
C GLY A 147 26.90 6.41 8.65
N GLY A 148 26.98 5.50 9.61
CA GLY A 148 26.07 4.36 9.68
C GLY A 148 26.54 3.36 10.70
N GLU A 149 25.61 2.71 11.38
CA GLU A 149 25.93 1.56 12.22
C GLU A 149 26.52 0.41 11.39
N TRP A 150 27.04 -0.58 12.09
CA TRP A 150 27.58 -1.76 11.45
C TRP A 150 26.48 -2.59 10.76
N GLY A 151 26.82 -3.23 9.64
CA GLY A 151 25.89 -4.11 8.92
C GLY A 151 24.77 -3.42 8.13
N THR A 152 24.74 -2.08 8.06
CA THR A 152 23.72 -1.31 7.32
C THR A 152 23.93 -1.30 5.80
N GLY A 153 25.07 -1.80 5.29
CA GLY A 153 25.28 -1.95 3.83
C GLY A 153 26.10 -0.85 3.15
N LYS A 154 26.72 0.08 3.89
CA LYS A 154 27.54 1.19 3.34
C LYS A 154 28.52 0.77 2.23
N THR A 155 29.33 -0.26 2.47
CA THR A 155 30.28 -0.78 1.47
C THR A 155 29.58 -1.28 0.21
N HIS A 156 28.44 -1.96 0.33
CA HIS A 156 27.70 -2.47 -0.83
C HIS A 156 27.13 -1.30 -1.64
N LEU A 157 26.52 -0.30 -0.98
CA LEU A 157 26.06 0.92 -1.63
C LEU A 157 27.19 1.59 -2.45
N LEU A 158 28.38 1.75 -1.85
CA LEU A 158 29.51 2.36 -2.55
C LEU A 158 30.02 1.52 -3.73
N CYS A 159 30.06 0.19 -3.59
CA CYS A 159 30.43 -0.70 -4.69
C CYS A 159 29.42 -0.64 -5.85
N ASP A 160 28.13 -0.61 -5.55
CA ASP A 160 27.06 -0.52 -6.55
C ASP A 160 27.13 0.81 -7.31
N VAL A 161 27.21 1.93 -6.58
CA VAL A 161 27.34 3.26 -7.17
C VAL A 161 28.65 3.40 -7.97
N THR A 162 29.76 2.86 -7.47
CA THR A 162 31.03 2.86 -8.21
C THR A 162 30.88 2.08 -9.52
N SER A 163 30.27 0.89 -9.47
CA SER A 163 30.07 0.04 -10.65
C SER A 163 29.19 0.72 -11.70
N GLU A 164 28.11 1.37 -11.28
CA GLU A 164 27.23 2.16 -12.15
C GLU A 164 27.95 3.34 -12.81
N ARG A 165 28.76 4.07 -12.04
CA ARG A 165 29.56 5.20 -12.56
C ARG A 165 30.61 4.75 -13.57
N LEU A 166 31.33 3.67 -13.28
CA LEU A 166 32.31 3.11 -14.21
C LEU A 166 31.65 2.60 -15.49
N ALA A 167 30.46 2.00 -15.41
CA ALA A 167 29.68 1.58 -16.58
C ALA A 167 29.26 2.76 -17.47
N ARG A 168 29.12 3.96 -16.90
CA ARG A 168 28.87 5.23 -17.62
C ARG A 168 30.15 5.97 -18.00
N GLU A 169 31.32 5.32 -17.87
CA GLU A 169 32.64 5.91 -18.12
C GLU A 169 32.89 7.21 -17.32
N ALA A 170 32.30 7.32 -16.12
CA ALA A 170 32.51 8.46 -15.23
C ALA A 170 33.72 8.20 -14.33
N PRO A 171 34.75 9.10 -14.32
CA PRO A 171 35.96 8.90 -13.53
C PRO A 171 35.67 8.68 -12.05
N THR A 172 36.09 7.53 -11.53
CA THR A 172 35.81 7.12 -10.14
C THR A 172 36.96 6.26 -9.62
N VAL A 173 37.42 6.53 -8.40
CA VAL A 173 38.41 5.73 -7.69
C VAL A 173 37.75 5.15 -6.44
N LEU A 174 37.80 3.83 -6.25
CA LEU A 174 37.33 3.18 -5.03
C LEU A 174 38.50 2.63 -4.23
N VAL A 175 38.61 3.08 -2.98
CA VAL A 175 39.65 2.70 -2.04
C VAL A 175 39.04 2.00 -0.85
N LEU A 176 39.38 0.72 -0.66
CA LEU A 176 39.00 -0.03 0.54
C LEU A 176 40.06 0.21 1.62
N ALA A 177 39.71 0.97 2.66
CA ALA A 177 40.69 1.51 3.59
C ALA A 177 41.52 0.45 4.34
N LYS A 178 40.95 -0.74 4.53
CA LYS A 178 41.60 -1.89 5.17
C LYS A 178 42.81 -2.46 4.41
N ASN A 179 42.98 -2.13 3.13
CA ASN A 179 44.01 -2.72 2.25
C ASN A 179 45.34 -1.93 2.20
N PHE A 180 45.51 -0.92 3.05
CA PHE A 180 46.63 0.01 3.02
C PHE A 180 47.29 0.13 4.39
N GLU A 181 48.63 0.15 4.41
CA GLU A 181 49.46 0.28 5.61
C GLU A 181 50.62 1.25 5.35
N GLY A 182 50.93 2.16 6.29
CA GLY A 182 52.02 3.13 6.10
C GLY A 182 51.55 4.44 5.47
N ASP A 183 52.21 4.91 4.41
CA ASP A 183 51.80 6.13 3.70
C ASP A 183 50.67 5.82 2.70
N VAL A 184 49.44 5.94 3.20
CA VAL A 184 48.22 5.54 2.50
C VAL A 184 48.07 6.22 1.14
N LEU A 185 48.35 7.53 1.02
CA LEU A 185 48.15 8.25 -0.23
C LEU A 185 49.22 7.89 -1.26
N ALA A 186 50.49 7.81 -0.85
CA ALA A 186 51.56 7.36 -1.73
C ALA A 186 51.29 5.95 -2.27
N ASP A 187 50.83 5.04 -1.41
CA ASP A 187 50.47 3.67 -1.80
C ASP A 187 49.29 3.62 -2.77
N ILE A 188 48.25 4.46 -2.58
CA ILE A 188 47.13 4.55 -3.51
C ILE A 188 47.63 5.05 -4.87
N CYS A 189 48.41 6.13 -4.89
CA CYS A 189 48.97 6.71 -6.12
C CYS A 189 49.83 5.69 -6.87
N ALA A 190 50.68 4.93 -6.18
CA ALA A 190 51.51 3.88 -6.78
C ALA A 190 50.68 2.75 -7.41
N ARG A 191 49.52 2.40 -6.82
CA ARG A 191 48.60 1.40 -7.40
C ARG A 191 47.79 1.93 -8.59
N LEU A 192 47.64 3.25 -8.72
CA LEU A 192 46.95 3.91 -9.84
C LEU A 192 47.87 4.16 -11.06
N GLY A 193 49.19 3.98 -10.92
CA GLY A 193 50.17 4.06 -12.01
C GLY A 193 51.50 4.71 -11.60
N GLU A 194 52.44 4.85 -12.53
CA GLU A 194 53.72 5.52 -12.29
C GLU A 194 53.53 7.04 -12.25
N ALA A 195 53.50 7.64 -11.05
CA ALA A 195 53.47 9.09 -10.86
C ALA A 195 54.68 9.56 -10.04
N THR A 196 55.12 10.80 -10.29
CA THR A 196 56.26 11.45 -9.63
C THR A 196 55.94 11.97 -8.24
N SER A 197 54.67 12.29 -7.93
CA SER A 197 54.19 12.73 -6.60
C SER A 197 52.68 12.46 -6.42
N VAL A 198 52.16 12.65 -5.19
CA VAL A 198 50.72 12.53 -4.89
C VAL A 198 49.94 13.67 -5.57
N GLU A 199 50.51 14.86 -5.56
CA GLU A 199 49.97 16.08 -6.16
C GLU A 199 49.80 15.93 -7.68
N ASP A 200 50.81 15.40 -8.38
CA ASP A 200 50.74 15.15 -9.83
C ASP A 200 49.61 14.18 -10.18
N LYS A 201 49.41 13.14 -9.37
CA LYS A 201 48.33 12.17 -9.58
C LYS A 201 46.95 12.79 -9.35
N PHE A 202 46.80 13.66 -8.35
CA PHE A 202 45.53 14.37 -8.14
C PHE A 202 45.27 15.41 -9.24
N ALA A 203 46.30 16.04 -9.81
CA ALA A 203 46.15 16.88 -11.00
C ALA A 203 45.67 16.07 -12.22
N GLU A 204 46.22 14.87 -12.44
CA GLU A 204 45.76 13.93 -13.49
C GLU A 204 44.29 13.53 -13.29
N LEU A 205 43.91 13.13 -12.06
CA LEU A 205 42.53 12.78 -11.72
C LEU A 205 41.56 13.96 -11.88
N SER A 206 42.00 15.17 -11.51
CA SER A 206 41.23 16.39 -11.70
C SER A 206 41.04 16.70 -13.19
N GLY A 207 42.07 16.47 -14.02
CA GLY A 207 42.00 16.59 -15.48
C GLY A 207 41.03 15.58 -16.10
N ALA A 208 40.98 14.34 -15.60
CA ALA A 208 40.02 13.35 -16.08
C ALA A 208 38.55 13.77 -15.85
N GLY A 209 38.29 14.59 -14.83
CA GLY A 209 36.98 15.19 -14.55
C GLY A 209 36.67 16.45 -15.37
N GLN A 210 37.62 16.99 -16.14
CA GLN A 210 37.44 18.18 -16.98
C GLN A 210 36.81 17.81 -18.34
N GLY A 211 35.49 17.60 -18.35
CA GLY A 211 34.71 17.49 -19.58
C GLY A 211 33.37 16.80 -19.36
N ALA A 212 32.26 17.53 -19.52
CA ALA A 212 30.83 17.17 -19.52
C ALA A 212 30.26 16.16 -18.48
N ARG A 213 31.00 15.15 -18.01
CA ARG A 213 30.55 14.01 -17.20
C ARG A 213 30.68 14.19 -15.67
N GLY A 214 31.02 15.40 -15.22
CA GLY A 214 31.15 15.76 -13.80
C GLY A 214 32.53 15.49 -13.18
N ARG A 215 32.64 15.70 -11.86
CA ARG A 215 33.86 15.50 -11.06
C ARG A 215 34.31 14.04 -11.05
N THR A 216 35.62 13.86 -10.94
CA THR A 216 36.21 12.57 -10.53
C THR A 216 35.83 12.30 -9.08
N VAL A 217 35.20 11.16 -8.80
CA VAL A 217 34.77 10.81 -7.44
C VAL A 217 35.78 9.87 -6.80
N PHE A 218 36.40 10.31 -5.70
CA PHE A 218 37.33 9.54 -4.90
C PHE A 218 36.63 8.98 -3.67
N VAL A 219 36.33 7.69 -3.71
CA VAL A 219 35.56 6.98 -2.70
C VAL A 219 36.49 6.23 -1.75
N VAL A 220 36.42 6.54 -0.46
CA VAL A 220 37.15 5.85 0.61
C VAL A 220 36.17 5.09 1.49
N ASP A 221 36.13 3.77 1.33
CA ASP A 221 35.27 2.91 2.14
C ASP A 221 35.96 2.48 3.44
N GLY A 222 35.30 2.78 4.56
CA GLY A 222 35.57 2.19 5.86
C GLY A 222 36.85 2.68 6.51
N VAL A 223 37.09 4.00 6.59
CA VAL A 223 38.34 4.56 7.18
C VAL A 223 38.64 4.05 8.60
N ASN A 224 37.61 3.67 9.35
CA ASN A 224 37.74 3.08 10.68
C ASN A 224 38.24 1.61 10.67
N GLU A 225 38.28 0.96 9.51
CA GLU A 225 38.69 -0.44 9.33
C GLU A 225 40.19 -0.59 9.00
N GLY A 226 40.83 0.49 8.51
CA GLY A 226 42.27 0.59 8.30
C GLY A 226 43.03 1.15 9.52
N ARG A 227 44.34 1.42 9.38
CA ARG A 227 45.13 2.01 10.47
C ARG A 227 44.78 3.48 10.69
N ARG A 228 44.14 3.77 11.82
CA ARG A 228 43.46 5.05 12.06
C ARG A 228 44.38 6.27 12.04
N ARG A 229 45.63 6.15 12.50
CA ARG A 229 46.56 7.30 12.54
C ARG A 229 46.95 7.71 11.11
N GLU A 230 47.31 6.73 10.31
CA GLU A 230 47.70 6.86 8.92
C GLU A 230 46.53 7.37 8.09
N TRP A 231 45.32 6.82 8.28
CA TRP A 231 44.10 7.33 7.64
C TRP A 231 43.69 8.73 8.09
N ARG A 232 43.86 9.07 9.37
CA ARG A 232 43.59 10.42 9.88
C ARG A 232 44.48 11.46 9.22
N GLN A 233 45.76 11.15 9.04
CA GLN A 233 46.69 11.99 8.29
C GLN A 233 46.33 12.04 6.80
N ALA A 234 46.04 10.89 6.19
CA ALA A 234 45.67 10.80 4.78
C ALA A 234 44.39 11.60 4.47
N ILE A 235 43.37 11.55 5.33
CA ILE A 235 42.14 12.34 5.16
C ILE A 235 42.43 13.84 5.27
N SER A 236 43.29 14.27 6.20
CA SER A 236 43.69 15.68 6.29
C SER A 236 44.32 16.15 4.98
N THR A 237 45.29 15.39 4.46
CA THR A 237 45.91 15.66 3.16
C THR A 237 44.91 15.60 1.99
N LEU A 238 43.98 14.62 1.97
CA LEU A 238 42.92 14.52 0.96
C LEU A 238 42.02 15.76 0.95
N THR A 239 41.61 16.27 2.12
CA THR A 239 40.77 17.47 2.20
C THR A 239 41.51 18.72 1.71
N SER A 240 42.83 18.81 1.95
CA SER A 240 43.67 19.87 1.39
C SER A 240 43.78 19.77 -0.12
N LEU A 241 44.05 18.59 -0.67
CA LEU A 241 44.14 18.38 -2.12
C LEU A 241 42.82 18.72 -2.84
N VAL A 242 41.67 18.35 -2.26
CA VAL A 242 40.35 18.70 -2.82
C VAL A 242 40.08 20.21 -2.80
N ALA A 243 40.69 20.96 -1.87
CA ALA A 243 40.60 22.42 -1.88
C ALA A 243 41.26 23.01 -3.14
N ASP A 244 42.37 22.43 -3.59
CA ASP A 244 43.14 22.88 -4.75
C ASP A 244 42.65 22.27 -6.08
N HIS A 245 41.81 21.22 -6.03
CA HIS A 245 41.30 20.50 -7.20
C HIS A 245 39.75 20.45 -7.24
N PRO A 246 39.06 21.48 -7.76
CA PRO A 246 37.59 21.59 -7.72
C PRO A 246 36.84 20.53 -8.56
N ASN A 247 37.54 19.83 -9.46
CA ASN A 247 36.99 18.73 -10.27
C ASN A 247 37.11 17.36 -9.59
N ILE A 248 37.45 17.32 -8.30
CA ILE A 248 37.47 16.10 -7.49
C ILE A 248 36.43 16.21 -6.37
N GLY A 249 35.64 15.16 -6.20
CA GLY A 249 34.75 15.00 -5.05
C GLY A 249 35.15 13.79 -4.21
N VAL A 250 34.99 13.89 -2.89
CA VAL A 250 35.38 12.83 -1.97
C VAL A 250 34.18 12.29 -1.21
N VAL A 251 34.06 10.97 -1.20
CA VAL A 251 33.07 10.24 -0.40
C VAL A 251 33.81 9.37 0.59
N VAL A 252 33.63 9.61 1.89
CA VAL A 252 34.21 8.78 2.95
C VAL A 252 33.08 8.04 3.65
N THR A 253 33.23 6.74 3.89
CA THR A 253 32.39 6.04 4.86
C THR A 253 33.14 5.80 6.16
N CYS A 254 32.44 5.99 7.27
CA CYS A 254 32.93 5.66 8.60
C CYS A 254 31.81 5.04 9.42
N ARG A 255 32.15 4.04 10.23
CA ARG A 255 31.20 3.50 11.22
C ARG A 255 31.00 4.52 12.33
N THR A 256 29.75 4.75 12.73
CA THR A 256 29.45 5.55 13.93
C THR A 256 29.75 4.72 15.18
N PRO A 257 30.44 5.24 16.22
CA PRO A 257 30.89 6.62 16.46
C PRO A 257 32.40 6.89 16.18
N PHE A 258 33.04 6.13 15.28
CA PHE A 258 34.49 6.22 15.05
C PHE A 258 34.95 7.47 14.30
N GLU A 259 34.03 8.33 13.85
CA GLU A 259 34.32 9.48 13.02
C GLU A 259 35.38 10.38 13.68
N ALA A 260 35.21 10.70 14.97
CA ALA A 260 36.13 11.57 15.71
C ALA A 260 37.52 10.94 15.99
N ILE A 261 37.66 9.63 15.78
CA ILE A 261 38.92 8.88 15.99
C ILE A 261 39.65 8.71 14.67
N ALA A 262 38.92 8.35 13.61
CA ALA A 262 39.48 8.13 12.29
C ALA A 262 39.73 9.45 11.52
N ILE A 263 39.09 10.55 11.91
CA ILE A 263 39.17 11.85 11.23
C ILE A 263 39.48 12.94 12.27
N GLU A 264 40.33 13.91 11.92
CA GLU A 264 40.59 15.09 12.76
C GLU A 264 39.31 15.92 12.95
N LYS A 265 39.15 16.55 14.12
CA LYS A 265 37.92 17.32 14.41
C LYS A 265 37.72 18.46 13.40
N SER A 266 38.80 19.18 13.08
CA SER A 266 38.79 20.27 12.10
C SER A 266 38.43 19.82 10.69
N ASP A 267 38.71 18.56 10.34
CA ASP A 267 38.38 18.01 9.02
C ASP A 267 36.96 17.43 9.01
N LEU A 268 36.52 16.83 10.12
CA LEU A 268 35.17 16.31 10.29
C LEU A 268 34.10 17.41 10.12
N GLU A 269 34.38 18.63 10.58
CA GLU A 269 33.50 19.80 10.43
C GLU A 269 33.36 20.27 8.97
N LYS A 270 34.26 19.86 8.07
CA LYS A 270 34.19 20.17 6.62
C LYS A 270 33.31 19.19 5.85
N PHE A 271 33.00 18.02 6.40
CA PHE A 271 32.19 17.02 5.71
C PHE A 271 30.69 17.27 5.90
N HIS A 272 29.93 17.18 4.81
CA HIS A 272 28.48 17.01 4.89
C HIS A 272 28.16 15.56 5.29
N ARG A 273 27.53 15.39 6.45
CA ARG A 273 27.25 14.06 7.00
C ARG A 273 25.86 13.57 6.64
N LEU A 274 25.78 12.35 6.11
CA LEU A 274 24.53 11.60 5.92
C LEU A 274 24.59 10.26 6.66
N GLN A 275 23.44 9.77 7.12
CA GLN A 275 23.33 8.52 7.88
C GLN A 275 22.69 7.41 7.04
N HIS A 276 23.32 6.25 6.96
CA HIS A 276 22.81 5.08 6.25
C HIS A 276 22.07 4.13 7.20
N TYR A 277 20.76 3.97 6.97
CA TYR A 277 19.87 3.19 7.86
C TYR A 277 19.69 1.72 7.46
N GLY A 278 20.06 1.32 6.23
CA GLY A 278 19.88 -0.06 5.76
C GLY A 278 18.64 -0.20 4.88
N PHE A 279 17.83 -1.23 5.09
CA PHE A 279 16.56 -1.47 4.40
C PHE A 279 15.36 -0.90 5.15
N ASP A 280 15.56 0.09 6.03
CA ASP A 280 14.46 0.83 6.62
C ASP A 280 13.53 1.34 5.49
N ASP A 281 12.22 1.14 5.65
CA ASP A 281 11.16 1.43 4.68
C ASP A 281 11.11 0.54 3.41
N GLN A 282 12.02 -0.44 3.26
CA GLN A 282 12.00 -1.42 2.16
C GLN A 282 12.14 -2.87 2.67
N GLU A 283 11.77 -3.13 3.92
CA GLU A 283 12.12 -4.38 4.60
C GLU A 283 11.52 -5.62 3.93
N PHE A 284 10.29 -5.55 3.42
CA PHE A 284 9.61 -6.72 2.86
C PHE A 284 10.03 -7.04 1.44
N ASP A 285 10.43 -6.03 0.68
CA ASP A 285 11.01 -6.23 -0.63
C ASP A 285 12.42 -6.77 -0.49
N ALA A 286 13.20 -6.24 0.45
CA ALA A 286 14.49 -6.81 0.82
C ALA A 286 14.36 -8.25 1.35
N GLN A 287 13.42 -8.53 2.27
CA GLN A 287 13.16 -9.90 2.75
C GLN A 287 12.79 -10.82 1.59
N ALA A 288 11.87 -10.41 0.72
CA ALA A 288 11.46 -11.24 -0.41
C ALA A 288 12.63 -11.53 -1.36
N ALA A 289 13.40 -10.50 -1.73
CA ALA A 289 14.55 -10.61 -2.60
C ALA A 289 15.65 -11.51 -2.01
N PHE A 290 15.96 -11.37 -0.72
CA PHE A 290 16.93 -12.24 -0.04
C PHE A 290 16.46 -13.69 0.00
N PHE A 291 15.21 -13.92 0.40
CA PHE A 291 14.68 -15.28 0.49
C PHE A 291 14.66 -15.96 -0.87
N GLN A 292 14.25 -15.25 -1.92
CA GLN A 292 14.32 -15.72 -3.29
C GLN A 292 15.77 -16.04 -3.71
N TYR A 293 16.71 -15.13 -3.46
CA TYR A 293 18.13 -15.31 -3.77
C TYR A 293 18.72 -16.57 -3.08
N TYR A 294 18.39 -16.78 -1.81
CA TYR A 294 18.83 -17.96 -1.03
C TYR A 294 17.98 -19.21 -1.26
N GLN A 295 16.97 -19.17 -2.13
CA GLN A 295 16.04 -20.26 -2.43
C GLN A 295 15.28 -20.76 -1.19
N LEU A 296 14.90 -19.82 -0.32
CA LEU A 296 14.12 -20.08 0.90
C LEU A 296 12.64 -19.71 0.66
N PRO A 297 11.68 -20.48 1.22
CA PRO A 297 10.27 -20.11 1.17
C PRO A 297 10.03 -18.84 1.98
N LEU A 298 9.21 -17.92 1.46
CA LEU A 298 8.78 -16.73 2.20
C LEU A 298 8.13 -17.13 3.54
N PRO A 299 8.35 -16.35 4.61
CA PRO A 299 7.78 -16.67 5.91
C PRO A 299 6.26 -16.44 5.89
N GLU A 300 5.51 -17.27 6.63
CA GLU A 300 4.04 -17.17 6.75
C GLU A 300 3.57 -15.86 7.41
N VAL A 301 4.46 -15.23 8.18
CA VAL A 301 4.32 -13.89 8.75
C VAL A 301 5.65 -13.17 8.51
N PRO A 302 5.63 -11.89 8.10
CA PRO A 302 6.84 -11.11 7.92
C PRO A 302 7.72 -11.08 9.18
N LEU A 303 9.02 -10.89 9.00
CA LEU A 303 9.90 -10.61 10.14
C LEU A 303 9.69 -9.14 10.55
N LEU A 304 9.01 -8.94 11.69
CA LEU A 304 8.45 -7.64 12.14
C LEU A 304 9.35 -6.81 13.06
N ASP A 305 10.53 -7.30 13.44
CA ASP A 305 11.50 -6.50 14.24
C ASP A 305 12.36 -5.61 13.33
N ARG A 306 12.83 -4.46 13.83
CA ARG A 306 13.73 -3.54 13.11
C ARG A 306 15.11 -4.14 12.83
N GLU A 307 15.55 -5.14 13.61
CA GLU A 307 16.83 -5.81 13.36
C GLU A 307 16.86 -6.49 11.98
N PHE A 308 15.69 -6.84 11.42
CA PHE A 308 15.57 -7.42 10.08
C PHE A 308 15.64 -6.40 8.94
N SER A 309 15.62 -5.09 9.25
CA SER A 309 15.92 -4.01 8.30
C SER A 309 17.43 -3.90 8.03
N ARG A 310 18.27 -4.58 8.82
CA ARG A 310 19.72 -4.61 8.61
C ARG A 310 20.09 -5.68 7.57
N PRO A 311 20.70 -5.31 6.44
CA PRO A 311 21.08 -6.26 5.38
C PRO A 311 21.92 -7.43 5.89
N LEU A 312 22.86 -7.16 6.80
CA LEU A 312 23.72 -8.20 7.35
C LEU A 312 22.95 -9.21 8.22
N THR A 313 22.01 -8.75 9.04
CA THR A 313 21.16 -9.63 9.86
C THR A 313 20.36 -10.57 8.97
N LEU A 314 19.72 -10.02 7.92
CA LEU A 314 18.94 -10.78 6.96
C LEU A 314 19.80 -11.82 6.21
N LYS A 315 21.00 -11.42 5.78
CA LYS A 315 22.01 -12.31 5.18
C LYS A 315 22.35 -13.47 6.12
N LEU A 316 22.66 -13.18 7.39
CA LEU A 316 23.04 -14.19 8.37
C LEU A 316 21.95 -15.22 8.60
N ILE A 317 20.70 -14.75 8.71
CA ILE A 317 19.54 -15.61 8.88
C ILE A 317 19.37 -16.53 7.68
N CYS A 318 19.35 -15.96 6.47
CA CYS A 318 19.14 -16.74 5.26
C CYS A 318 20.24 -17.81 5.09
N GLN A 319 21.50 -17.45 5.30
CA GLN A 319 22.62 -18.39 5.23
C GLN A 319 22.54 -19.47 6.33
N SER A 320 22.12 -19.12 7.54
CA SER A 320 21.95 -20.09 8.63
C SER A 320 20.81 -21.08 8.33
N LEU A 321 19.71 -20.58 7.74
CA LEU A 321 18.56 -21.39 7.36
C LEU A 321 18.84 -22.27 6.15
N GLN A 322 19.62 -21.81 5.17
CA GLN A 322 20.02 -22.59 4.00
C GLN A 322 20.75 -23.89 4.38
N SER A 323 21.44 -23.92 5.53
CA SER A 323 22.08 -25.12 6.05
C SER A 323 21.11 -26.18 6.62
N LEU A 324 19.81 -25.85 6.73
CA LEU A 324 18.77 -26.70 7.31
C LEU A 324 17.85 -27.24 6.21
N SER A 325 17.38 -28.48 6.38
CA SER A 325 16.41 -29.11 5.48
C SER A 325 15.22 -29.72 6.23
N GLY A 326 14.09 -29.81 5.54
CA GLY A 326 12.86 -30.45 6.03
C GLY A 326 12.36 -29.89 7.37
N LYS A 327 12.09 -30.78 8.35
CA LYS A 327 11.57 -30.41 9.67
C LYS A 327 12.49 -29.48 10.46
N LYS A 328 13.81 -29.48 10.20
CA LYS A 328 14.77 -28.60 10.87
C LYS A 328 14.64 -27.16 10.37
N LEU A 329 14.40 -26.97 9.06
CA LEU A 329 14.15 -25.65 8.48
C LEU A 329 12.87 -25.03 9.03
N ALA A 330 11.77 -25.79 9.07
CA ALA A 330 10.50 -25.35 9.66
C ALA A 330 10.64 -24.98 11.16
N LYS A 331 11.38 -25.79 11.94
CA LYS A 331 11.71 -25.47 13.33
C LYS A 331 12.67 -24.27 13.46
N GLY A 332 13.57 -24.06 12.50
CA GLY A 332 14.46 -22.92 12.44
C GLY A 332 13.70 -21.61 12.25
N PHE A 333 12.76 -21.59 11.31
CA PHE A 333 11.86 -20.44 11.10
C PHE A 333 10.99 -20.15 12.33
N ALA A 334 10.31 -21.17 12.85
CA ALA A 334 9.55 -21.03 14.09
C ALA A 334 10.45 -20.58 15.26
N GLY A 335 11.70 -21.06 15.31
CA GLY A 335 12.72 -20.72 16.30
C GLY A 335 13.11 -19.24 16.27
N ILE A 336 13.39 -18.70 15.08
CA ILE A 336 13.72 -17.29 14.86
C ILE A 336 12.52 -16.39 15.20
N ALA A 337 11.29 -16.84 14.90
CA ALA A 337 10.07 -16.14 15.30
C ALA A 337 9.72 -16.30 16.80
N SER A 338 10.16 -17.37 17.46
CA SER A 338 9.76 -17.73 18.84
C SER A 338 10.60 -17.12 19.97
N GLY A 339 11.66 -16.35 19.64
CA GLY A 339 12.43 -15.58 20.60
C GLY A 339 13.94 -15.86 20.60
N GLN A 340 14.60 -15.50 21.71
CA GLN A 340 16.06 -15.44 21.86
C GLN A 340 16.85 -16.72 21.49
N ARG A 341 16.27 -17.91 21.63
CA ARG A 341 16.94 -19.18 21.26
C ARG A 341 17.21 -19.29 19.76
N GLY A 342 16.31 -18.77 18.92
CA GLY A 342 16.50 -18.71 17.48
C GLY A 342 17.68 -17.83 17.07
N MET A 343 17.85 -16.68 17.73
CA MET A 343 18.96 -15.76 17.43
C MET A 343 20.32 -16.29 17.90
N THR A 344 20.37 -16.97 19.07
CA THR A 344 21.61 -17.65 19.51
C THR A 344 22.05 -18.68 18.47
N PHE A 345 21.11 -19.41 17.86
CA PHE A 345 21.40 -20.39 16.82
C PHE A 345 21.92 -19.74 15.52
N VAL A 346 21.31 -18.64 15.07
CA VAL A 346 21.77 -17.89 13.88
C VAL A 346 23.22 -17.45 14.07
N LEU A 347 23.56 -16.96 15.27
CA LEU A 347 24.90 -16.46 15.56
C LEU A 347 25.91 -17.57 15.81
N GLU A 348 25.55 -18.65 16.50
CA GLU A 348 26.40 -19.84 16.57
C GLU A 348 26.73 -20.36 15.16
N SER A 349 25.73 -20.42 14.27
CA SER A 349 25.90 -20.87 12.89
C SER A 349 26.82 -19.94 12.08
N PHE A 350 26.68 -18.62 12.26
CA PHE A 350 27.58 -17.64 11.65
C PHE A 350 29.01 -17.77 12.17
N VAL A 351 29.21 -17.77 13.49
CA VAL A 351 30.53 -17.84 14.12
C VAL A 351 31.24 -19.13 13.76
N ASN A 352 30.54 -20.28 13.74
CA ASN A 352 31.15 -21.55 13.37
C ASN A 352 31.57 -21.57 11.89
N ARG A 353 30.78 -20.98 11.00
CA ARG A 353 31.07 -20.94 9.56
C ARG A 353 32.26 -20.03 9.24
N VAL A 354 32.29 -18.83 9.81
CA VAL A 354 33.42 -17.90 9.64
C VAL A 354 34.65 -18.39 10.41
N GLY A 355 34.43 -18.96 11.60
CA GLY A 355 35.46 -19.48 12.47
C GLY A 355 36.19 -20.69 11.91
N GLN A 356 35.58 -21.51 11.04
CA GLN A 356 36.19 -22.75 10.54
C GLN A 356 37.59 -22.55 9.94
N HIS A 357 37.78 -21.51 9.12
CA HIS A 357 39.10 -21.23 8.52
C HIS A 357 40.13 -20.82 9.57
N ILE A 358 39.73 -19.94 10.50
CA ILE A 358 40.56 -19.47 11.63
C ILE A 358 40.90 -20.64 12.56
N GLU A 359 39.92 -21.51 12.85
CA GLU A 359 40.09 -22.67 13.71
C GLU A 359 41.13 -23.64 13.14
N HIS A 360 41.09 -23.88 11.82
CA HIS A 360 42.09 -24.69 11.13
C HIS A 360 43.47 -24.02 11.12
N GLU A 361 43.56 -22.73 10.74
CA GLU A 361 44.82 -21.97 10.66
C GLU A 361 45.56 -21.93 12.01
N PHE A 362 44.84 -21.72 13.11
CA PHE A 362 45.41 -21.58 14.45
C PHE A 362 45.34 -22.87 15.29
N GLY A 363 44.89 -23.99 14.71
CA GLY A 363 44.79 -25.29 15.39
C GLY A 363 43.89 -25.27 16.63
N LEU A 364 42.74 -24.61 16.55
CA LEU A 364 41.69 -24.61 17.57
C LEU A 364 40.83 -25.88 17.46
N GLN A 365 40.13 -26.23 18.53
CA GLN A 365 39.11 -27.28 18.49
C GLN A 365 37.90 -26.84 17.65
N ASP A 366 37.09 -27.80 17.18
CA ASP A 366 35.82 -27.52 16.52
C ASP A 366 34.96 -26.57 17.38
N LYS A 367 34.46 -25.49 16.75
CA LYS A 367 33.71 -24.41 17.43
C LYS A 367 34.53 -23.64 18.46
N GLY A 368 35.86 -23.70 18.39
CA GLY A 368 36.78 -23.01 19.29
C GLY A 368 36.56 -21.50 19.30
N CYS A 369 36.26 -20.90 18.15
CA CYS A 369 35.93 -19.47 18.06
C CYS A 369 34.65 -19.14 18.83
N TRP A 370 33.60 -19.96 18.68
CA TRP A 370 32.35 -19.78 19.44
C TRP A 370 32.57 -19.92 20.95
N ILE A 371 33.40 -20.87 21.38
CA ILE A 371 33.74 -21.07 22.78
C ILE A 371 34.49 -19.85 23.35
N LEU A 372 35.42 -19.25 22.59
CA LEU A 372 36.09 -18.02 23.00
C LEU A 372 35.11 -16.86 23.23
N LEU A 373 34.11 -16.70 22.36
CA LEU A 373 33.13 -15.62 22.46
C LEU A 373 32.11 -15.86 23.59
N LYS A 374 31.44 -17.02 23.58
CA LYS A 374 30.39 -17.40 24.53
C LYS A 374 30.93 -17.69 25.93
N GLY A 375 32.12 -18.29 25.99
CA GLY A 375 32.77 -18.75 27.21
C GLY A 375 32.65 -20.25 27.47
N ASP A 376 33.67 -20.81 28.11
CA ASP A 376 33.73 -22.19 28.57
C ASP A 376 33.48 -22.29 30.09
N ASP A 377 32.51 -23.10 30.46
CA ASP A 377 32.11 -23.32 31.85
C ASP A 377 33.16 -24.06 32.69
N LYS A 378 34.14 -24.72 32.05
CA LYS A 378 35.25 -25.40 32.72
C LYS A 378 36.18 -24.43 33.49
N PHE A 379 36.25 -23.16 33.08
CA PHE A 379 37.06 -22.18 33.79
C PHE A 379 36.34 -21.66 35.04
N VAL A 380 37.01 -21.81 36.19
CA VAL A 380 36.56 -21.25 37.48
C VAL A 380 36.64 -19.71 37.44
N ASP A 381 37.75 -19.14 36.96
CA ASP A 381 37.89 -17.70 36.80
C ASP A 381 37.17 -17.21 35.54
N LYS A 382 36.01 -16.57 35.74
CA LYS A 382 35.19 -16.02 34.65
C LYS A 382 35.86 -14.90 33.86
N ARG A 383 36.94 -14.29 34.36
CA ARG A 383 37.68 -13.22 33.65
C ARG A 383 38.53 -13.75 32.50
N ILE A 384 38.80 -15.05 32.45
CA ILE A 384 39.57 -15.72 31.40
C ILE A 384 38.76 -16.78 30.64
N ALA A 385 37.52 -17.04 31.08
CA ALA A 385 36.67 -18.09 30.54
C ALA A 385 36.16 -17.82 29.11
N GLY A 386 36.22 -16.58 28.64
CA GLY A 386 35.73 -16.13 27.35
C GLY A 386 35.42 -14.62 27.34
N PHE A 387 35.05 -14.07 26.19
CA PHE A 387 34.72 -12.64 26.05
C PHE A 387 33.47 -12.25 26.84
N ALA A 388 32.32 -12.91 26.63
CA ALA A 388 31.09 -12.60 27.36
C ALA A 388 31.20 -12.81 28.89
N PRO A 389 31.79 -13.91 29.42
CA PRO A 389 32.05 -14.05 30.84
C PRO A 389 32.96 -12.94 31.41
N CYS A 390 34.00 -12.53 30.66
CA CYS A 390 34.89 -11.45 31.09
C CYS A 390 34.14 -10.10 31.17
N MET A 391 33.34 -9.78 30.16
CA MET A 391 32.47 -8.60 30.14
C MET A 391 31.52 -8.59 31.35
N ALA A 392 30.85 -9.72 31.63
CA ALA A 392 29.96 -9.87 32.79
C ALA A 392 30.71 -9.73 34.13
N ALA A 393 31.86 -10.39 34.29
CA ALA A 393 32.67 -10.34 35.51
C ALA A 393 33.23 -8.93 35.79
N LYS A 394 33.48 -8.15 34.73
CA LYS A 394 33.97 -6.77 34.82
C LYS A 394 32.87 -5.71 34.82
N LEU A 395 31.60 -6.10 34.59
CA LEU A 395 30.45 -5.21 34.46
C LEU A 395 30.68 -4.09 33.44
N ARG A 396 31.19 -4.46 32.27
CA ARG A 396 31.28 -3.56 31.11
C ARG A 396 31.06 -4.29 29.78
N GLY A 397 30.53 -3.60 28.78
CA GLY A 397 30.25 -4.13 27.43
C GLY A 397 31.45 -4.32 26.52
N TYR A 398 32.66 -4.48 27.07
CA TYR A 398 33.90 -4.58 26.30
C TYR A 398 35.00 -5.36 27.04
N VAL A 399 35.99 -5.83 26.27
CA VAL A 399 37.21 -6.53 26.73
C VAL A 399 38.43 -5.72 26.31
N LEU A 400 39.41 -5.55 27.20
CA LEU A 400 40.67 -4.87 26.84
C LEU A 400 41.55 -5.77 25.98
N PRO A 401 42.42 -5.23 25.11
CA PRO A 401 43.34 -6.07 24.33
C PRO A 401 44.20 -7.02 25.18
N SER A 402 44.65 -6.58 26.36
CA SER A 402 45.37 -7.42 27.32
C SER A 402 44.51 -8.47 28.03
N GLU A 403 43.19 -8.31 28.05
CA GLU A 403 42.25 -9.31 28.55
C GLU A 403 41.92 -10.33 27.46
N ALA A 404 41.74 -9.87 26.23
CA ALA A 404 41.56 -10.74 25.07
C ALA A 404 42.76 -11.68 24.89
N ASP A 405 44.00 -11.16 25.00
CA ASP A 405 45.21 -12.00 24.99
C ASP A 405 45.20 -13.05 26.10
N ARG A 406 44.76 -12.69 27.31
CA ARG A 406 44.66 -13.63 28.44
C ARG A 406 43.58 -14.69 28.25
N ILE A 407 42.43 -14.34 27.68
CA ILE A 407 41.36 -15.28 27.34
C ILE A 407 41.89 -16.32 26.33
N VAL A 408 42.55 -15.85 25.27
CA VAL A 408 43.16 -16.74 24.26
C VAL A 408 44.26 -17.60 24.89
N ALA A 409 45.13 -17.02 25.71
CA ALA A 409 46.21 -17.74 26.38
C ALA A 409 45.68 -18.84 27.32
N ALA A 410 44.57 -18.59 28.02
CA ALA A 410 43.94 -19.57 28.90
C ALA A 410 43.27 -20.71 28.12
N SER A 411 42.57 -20.38 27.04
CA SER A 411 41.89 -21.37 26.18
C SER A 411 42.87 -22.20 25.35
N ARG A 412 43.98 -21.59 24.89
CA ARG A 412 45.00 -22.24 24.07
C ARG A 412 46.42 -21.86 24.52
N PRO A 413 46.94 -22.48 25.59
CA PRO A 413 48.26 -22.16 26.14
C PRO A 413 49.43 -22.39 25.18
N SER A 414 49.25 -23.23 24.16
CA SER A 414 50.26 -23.55 23.15
C SER A 414 50.56 -22.42 22.16
N LEU A 415 49.72 -21.38 22.08
CA LEU A 415 49.94 -20.25 21.16
C LEU A 415 50.87 -19.19 21.76
N ARG A 416 51.95 -18.86 21.03
CA ARG A 416 52.88 -17.78 21.40
C ARG A 416 52.19 -16.40 21.33
N PRO A 417 52.67 -15.36 22.04
CA PRO A 417 52.06 -14.03 22.03
C PRO A 417 51.85 -13.42 20.63
N ALA A 418 52.79 -13.63 19.71
CA ALA A 418 52.65 -13.17 18.32
C ALA A 418 51.48 -13.87 17.59
N GLN A 419 51.33 -15.19 17.78
CA GLN A 419 50.25 -15.98 17.18
C GLN A 419 48.89 -15.64 17.79
N ARG A 420 48.83 -15.32 19.10
CA ARG A 420 47.58 -14.86 19.73
C ARG A 420 47.13 -13.51 19.20
N ARG A 421 48.06 -12.59 18.94
CA ARG A 421 47.76 -11.31 18.27
C ARG A 421 47.23 -11.54 16.85
N GLN A 422 47.86 -12.43 16.09
CA GLN A 422 47.38 -12.81 14.75
C GLN A 422 45.99 -13.44 14.81
N LEU A 423 45.70 -14.31 15.78
CA LEU A 423 44.36 -14.88 15.96
C LEU A 423 43.31 -13.80 16.27
N LEU A 424 43.60 -12.89 17.20
CA LEU A 424 42.68 -11.78 17.52
C LEU A 424 42.45 -10.87 16.31
N GLU A 425 43.49 -10.63 15.52
CA GLU A 425 43.40 -9.85 14.29
C GLU A 425 42.61 -10.57 13.18
N ALA A 426 42.76 -11.89 13.06
CA ALA A 426 41.95 -12.72 12.18
C ALA A 426 40.48 -12.71 12.61
N MET A 427 40.20 -12.85 13.91
CA MET A 427 38.84 -12.73 14.46
C MET A 427 38.23 -11.35 14.20
N ARG A 428 39.02 -10.28 14.32
CA ARG A 428 38.59 -8.89 14.05
C ARG A 428 38.27 -8.69 12.56
N THR A 429 39.19 -9.07 11.68
CA THR A 429 39.08 -8.88 10.23
C THR A 429 37.93 -9.69 9.63
N ASN A 430 37.65 -10.87 10.20
CA ASN A 430 36.53 -11.71 9.77
C ASN A 430 35.20 -11.38 10.49
N GLY A 431 35.16 -10.37 11.36
CA GLY A 431 33.92 -9.90 12.01
C GLY A 431 33.40 -10.80 13.13
N LEU A 432 34.26 -11.60 13.77
CA LEU A 432 33.93 -12.38 14.97
C LEU A 432 34.07 -11.57 16.26
N ILE A 433 34.88 -10.51 16.24
CA ILE A 433 34.99 -9.48 17.28
C ILE A 433 35.07 -8.11 16.62
N GLU A 434 34.59 -7.08 17.31
CA GLU A 434 34.67 -5.69 16.85
C GLU A 434 35.65 -4.91 17.70
N GLU A 435 36.42 -4.04 17.07
CA GLU A 435 37.25 -3.08 17.80
C GLU A 435 36.45 -1.78 18.00
N ASP A 436 36.34 -1.32 19.25
CA ASP A 436 35.68 -0.09 19.67
C ASP A 436 36.62 0.80 20.48
N ALA A 437 36.21 2.03 20.77
CA ALA A 437 36.94 2.94 21.63
C ALA A 437 36.04 3.53 22.71
N ILE A 438 36.52 3.46 23.94
CA ILE A 438 35.87 4.11 25.08
C ILE A 438 36.63 5.37 25.48
N TRP A 439 35.89 6.39 25.86
CA TRP A 439 36.43 7.65 26.37
C TRP A 439 36.42 7.66 27.89
N TYR A 440 37.52 8.09 28.51
CA TYR A 440 37.65 8.20 29.96
C TYR A 440 38.40 9.47 30.34
N SER A 441 38.03 10.08 31.47
CA SER A 441 38.76 11.22 32.02
C SER A 441 39.95 10.75 32.84
N THR A 442 41.12 11.35 32.64
CA THR A 442 42.28 11.17 33.51
C THR A 442 42.08 11.94 34.82
N ARG A 443 42.94 11.67 35.83
CA ARG A 443 42.94 12.43 37.09
C ARG A 443 43.18 13.92 36.90
N ASP A 444 43.79 14.31 35.77
CA ASP A 444 44.08 15.69 35.40
C ASP A 444 42.96 16.33 34.56
N GLY A 445 41.80 15.67 34.44
CA GLY A 445 40.64 16.16 33.69
C GLY A 445 40.73 15.98 32.16
N GLN A 446 41.82 15.43 31.62
CA GLN A 446 41.95 15.18 30.18
C GLN A 446 41.12 13.97 29.76
N HIS A 447 40.35 14.09 28.67
CA HIS A 447 39.65 12.96 28.06
C HIS A 447 40.60 12.16 27.16
N LYS A 448 40.87 10.90 27.51
CA LYS A 448 41.64 9.96 26.70
C LYS A 448 40.72 8.87 26.15
N SER A 449 41.00 8.38 24.95
CA SER A 449 40.34 7.20 24.40
C SER A 449 41.20 5.96 24.61
N ARG A 450 40.57 4.79 24.73
CA ARG A 450 41.24 3.50 24.75
C ARG A 450 40.53 2.51 23.85
N VAL A 451 41.32 1.80 23.06
CA VAL A 451 40.87 0.69 22.20
C VAL A 451 40.42 -0.49 23.04
N VAL A 452 39.28 -1.07 22.67
CA VAL A 452 38.63 -2.21 23.31
C VAL A 452 38.05 -3.16 22.27
N TYR A 453 37.78 -4.39 22.66
CA TYR A 453 37.07 -5.38 21.85
C TYR A 453 35.63 -5.59 22.34
N ARG A 454 34.70 -5.72 21.42
CA ARG A 454 33.30 -6.07 21.66
C ARG A 454 32.92 -7.31 20.87
N LEU A 455 31.82 -7.94 21.27
CA LEU A 455 31.18 -8.96 20.44
C LEU A 455 30.42 -8.28 19.30
N PRO A 456 30.43 -8.85 18.09
CA PRO A 456 29.60 -8.37 17.00
C PRO A 456 28.13 -8.56 17.37
N TYR A 457 27.26 -7.67 16.92
CA TYR A 457 25.82 -7.62 17.24
C TYR A 457 25.52 -7.30 18.72
N GLN A 458 25.20 -6.03 18.99
CA GLN A 458 24.95 -5.54 20.34
C GLN A 458 23.89 -6.35 21.11
N ARG A 459 22.70 -6.57 20.52
CA ARG A 459 21.62 -7.35 21.18
C ARG A 459 22.07 -8.76 21.59
N PHE A 460 22.89 -9.40 20.77
CA PHE A 460 23.42 -10.72 21.09
C PHE A 460 24.44 -10.68 22.23
N SER A 461 25.36 -9.71 22.16
CA SER A 461 26.32 -9.46 23.22
C SER A 461 25.59 -9.26 24.55
N ASP A 462 24.57 -8.42 24.56
CA ASP A 462 23.77 -8.10 25.74
C ASP A 462 23.11 -9.36 26.32
N HIS A 463 22.53 -10.21 25.49
CA HIS A 463 21.97 -11.49 25.93
C HIS A 463 23.02 -12.47 26.46
N LEU A 464 24.17 -12.63 25.80
CA LEU A 464 25.24 -13.49 26.32
C LEU A 464 25.76 -13.00 27.67
N ILE A 465 25.97 -11.69 27.81
CA ILE A 465 26.44 -11.06 29.05
C ILE A 465 25.38 -11.23 30.14
N ALA A 466 24.11 -10.92 29.86
CA ALA A 466 23.00 -11.10 30.79
C ALA A 466 22.89 -12.54 31.32
N ARG A 467 23.08 -13.55 30.46
CA ARG A 467 23.10 -14.97 30.86
C ARG A 467 24.20 -15.25 31.89
N HIS A 468 25.40 -14.69 31.70
CA HIS A 468 26.52 -14.85 32.64
C HIS A 468 26.30 -14.06 33.93
N LEU A 469 25.73 -12.85 33.84
CA LEU A 469 25.35 -12.06 35.01
C LEU A 469 24.32 -12.79 35.89
N LEU A 470 23.25 -13.31 35.27
CA LEU A 470 22.24 -14.12 35.96
C LEU A 470 22.85 -15.39 36.54
N LYS A 471 23.70 -16.10 35.80
CA LYS A 471 24.35 -17.32 36.30
C LYS A 471 25.28 -17.05 37.49
N ALA A 472 25.99 -15.93 37.50
CA ALA A 472 26.98 -15.61 38.53
C ALA A 472 26.36 -14.99 39.78
N TYR A 473 25.29 -14.20 39.63
CA TYR A 473 24.83 -13.28 40.69
C TYR A 473 23.35 -13.40 41.05
N LEU A 474 22.53 -14.15 40.31
CA LEU A 474 21.16 -14.44 40.71
C LEU A 474 21.13 -15.68 41.59
N ASP A 475 20.67 -15.55 42.84
CA ASP A 475 20.32 -16.67 43.70
C ASP A 475 18.80 -16.95 43.61
N PRO A 476 18.37 -18.01 42.89
CA PRO A 476 16.98 -18.39 42.78
C PRO A 476 16.49 -19.28 43.94
N SER A 477 17.24 -19.43 45.05
CA SER A 477 16.88 -20.34 46.14
C SER A 477 15.57 -19.99 46.86
N SER A 478 15.27 -18.69 47.01
CA SER A 478 14.06 -18.20 47.67
C SER A 478 13.66 -16.81 47.15
N PRO A 479 12.40 -16.36 47.36
CA PRO A 479 11.98 -15.00 47.01
C PRO A 479 12.82 -13.90 47.66
N ALA A 480 13.31 -14.11 48.88
CA ALA A 480 14.20 -13.17 49.57
C ALA A 480 15.57 -13.12 48.89
N ALA A 481 16.19 -14.28 48.65
CA ALA A 481 17.48 -14.37 47.97
C ALA A 481 17.45 -13.76 46.54
N ILE A 482 16.33 -13.91 45.83
CA ILE A 482 16.14 -13.27 44.52
C ILE A 482 16.18 -11.74 44.66
N LYS A 483 15.51 -11.16 45.66
CA LYS A 483 15.55 -9.70 45.89
C LYS A 483 16.94 -9.25 46.34
N ASP A 484 17.58 -10.01 47.22
CA ASP A 484 18.93 -9.72 47.71
C ASP A 484 19.97 -9.76 46.58
N SER A 485 19.73 -10.58 45.55
CA SER A 485 20.53 -10.61 44.32
C SER A 485 20.52 -9.27 43.55
N PHE A 486 19.57 -8.38 43.81
CA PHE A 486 19.50 -7.02 43.24
C PHE A 486 19.70 -5.92 44.29
N ALA A 487 20.17 -6.25 45.50
CA ALA A 487 20.51 -5.24 46.51
C ALA A 487 21.61 -4.30 45.98
N ALA A 488 21.70 -3.07 46.51
CA ALA A 488 22.55 -2.00 45.98
C ALA A 488 24.05 -2.36 45.82
N THR A 489 24.54 -3.31 46.62
CA THR A 489 25.91 -3.85 46.60
C THR A 489 26.14 -4.92 45.54
N SER A 490 25.07 -5.50 44.97
CA SER A 490 25.14 -6.56 43.95
C SER A 490 25.59 -6.01 42.59
N PRO A 491 26.39 -6.78 41.82
CA PRO A 491 26.68 -6.53 40.41
C PRO A 491 25.44 -6.31 39.53
N LEU A 492 24.37 -7.06 39.76
CA LEU A 492 23.13 -6.95 38.97
C LEU A 492 22.44 -5.58 39.17
N ALA A 493 22.51 -5.02 40.38
CA ALA A 493 21.90 -3.73 40.68
C ALA A 493 22.52 -2.57 39.89
N LYS A 494 23.79 -2.68 39.48
CA LYS A 494 24.49 -1.63 38.72
C LYS A 494 23.86 -1.36 37.36
N VAL A 495 23.25 -2.39 36.75
CA VAL A 495 22.58 -2.29 35.45
C VAL A 495 21.36 -1.36 35.54
N PHE A 496 20.66 -1.36 36.67
CA PHE A 496 19.40 -0.63 36.88
C PHE A 496 19.59 0.68 37.65
N ARG A 497 20.83 1.17 37.80
CA ARG A 497 21.07 2.45 38.46
C ARG A 497 20.56 3.60 37.62
N LEU A 498 19.88 4.51 38.28
CA LEU A 498 19.52 5.82 37.76
C LEU A 498 20.59 6.81 38.21
N THR A 499 21.06 7.67 37.30
CA THR A 499 22.06 8.69 37.61
C THR A 499 21.61 10.02 37.02
N ASP A 500 22.10 11.13 37.57
CA ASP A 500 21.80 12.48 37.06
C ASP A 500 22.18 12.67 35.58
N ARG A 501 23.11 11.84 35.08
CA ARG A 501 23.57 11.85 33.68
C ARG A 501 22.63 11.09 32.73
N ASN A 502 21.77 10.22 33.25
CA ASN A 502 20.91 9.31 32.49
C ASN A 502 19.45 9.42 33.00
N PHE A 503 18.92 10.65 33.07
CA PHE A 503 17.59 10.90 33.61
C PHE A 503 16.53 10.11 32.84
N GLY A 504 15.75 9.28 33.54
CA GLY A 504 14.71 8.44 32.94
C GLY A 504 15.20 7.20 32.18
N HIS A 505 16.49 6.83 32.27
CA HIS A 505 17.03 5.63 31.63
C HIS A 505 17.95 4.84 32.58
N TYR A 506 17.95 3.52 32.44
CA TYR A 506 18.91 2.68 33.15
C TYR A 506 20.35 2.89 32.64
N ALA A 507 21.33 2.67 33.53
CA ALA A 507 22.75 2.83 33.21
C ALA A 507 23.21 2.01 31.99
N GLU A 508 22.67 0.80 31.83
CA GLU A 508 22.98 -0.11 30.71
C GLU A 508 21.67 -0.65 30.10
N PRO A 509 20.99 0.11 29.22
CA PRO A 509 19.63 -0.20 28.77
C PRO A 509 19.52 -1.51 27.95
N GLY A 510 20.54 -1.85 27.15
CA GLY A 510 20.57 -3.12 26.42
C GLY A 510 20.70 -4.34 27.35
N TRP A 511 21.50 -4.22 28.41
CA TRP A 511 21.61 -5.25 29.44
C TRP A 511 20.34 -5.35 30.27
N ALA A 512 19.73 -4.21 30.61
CA ALA A 512 18.44 -4.17 31.27
C ALA A 512 17.39 -4.92 30.43
N GLN A 513 17.31 -4.66 29.12
CA GLN A 513 16.38 -5.32 28.20
C GLN A 513 16.60 -6.85 28.19
N ALA A 514 17.84 -7.31 28.06
CA ALA A 514 18.17 -8.73 28.08
C ALA A 514 17.84 -9.40 29.43
N LEU A 515 18.16 -8.75 30.56
CA LEU A 515 17.85 -9.24 31.91
C LEU A 515 16.34 -9.29 32.15
N ILE A 516 15.59 -8.24 31.80
CA ILE A 516 14.11 -8.17 31.90
C ILE A 516 13.46 -9.27 31.07
N THR A 517 14.01 -9.56 29.89
CA THR A 517 13.50 -10.59 28.99
C THR A 517 13.71 -11.99 29.57
N GLU A 518 14.90 -12.29 30.13
CA GLU A 518 15.26 -13.62 30.62
C GLU A 518 14.81 -13.92 32.05
N PHE A 519 14.65 -12.89 32.89
CA PHE A 519 14.41 -13.04 34.33
C PHE A 519 13.24 -13.98 34.66
N PRO A 520 12.04 -13.88 34.04
CA PRO A 520 10.92 -14.75 34.40
C PRO A 520 11.19 -16.24 34.17
N GLU A 521 11.98 -16.59 33.14
CA GLU A 521 12.37 -17.99 32.89
C GLU A 521 13.38 -18.49 33.92
N ARG A 522 14.33 -17.63 34.35
CA ARG A 522 15.38 -18.01 35.30
C ARG A 522 14.84 -18.28 36.69
N VAL A 523 13.93 -17.44 37.17
CA VAL A 523 13.30 -17.64 38.48
C VAL A 523 12.24 -18.74 38.44
N GLY A 524 11.62 -18.99 37.28
CA GLY A 524 10.64 -20.06 37.11
C GLY A 524 9.55 -20.05 38.19
N SER A 525 9.13 -21.22 38.66
CA SER A 525 8.08 -21.36 39.69
C SER A 525 8.43 -20.84 41.09
N ARG A 526 9.67 -20.38 41.33
CA ARG A 526 10.14 -19.94 42.66
C ARG A 526 9.56 -18.60 43.09
N LEU A 527 9.08 -17.79 42.15
CA LEU A 527 8.28 -16.60 42.43
C LEU A 527 6.81 -16.84 42.07
N PRO A 528 5.86 -16.31 42.87
CA PRO A 528 4.45 -16.23 42.48
C PRO A 528 4.31 -15.57 41.10
N THR A 529 3.36 -16.05 40.28
CA THR A 529 3.09 -15.53 38.93
C THR A 529 2.92 -14.00 38.92
N SER A 530 2.29 -13.46 39.97
CA SER A 530 1.99 -12.04 40.13
C SER A 530 3.19 -11.15 40.53
N GLN A 531 4.33 -11.75 40.88
CA GLN A 531 5.61 -11.10 41.21
C GLN A 531 6.74 -11.53 40.25
N ARG A 532 6.43 -12.39 39.27
CA ARG A 532 7.41 -12.96 38.32
C ARG A 532 7.67 -12.03 37.14
N GLU A 533 8.14 -10.84 37.46
CA GLU A 533 8.63 -9.81 36.53
C GLU A 533 9.74 -9.06 37.26
N LEU A 534 10.81 -8.68 36.54
CA LEU A 534 12.03 -8.17 37.19
C LEU A 534 11.74 -6.89 37.98
N PHE A 535 10.86 -6.03 37.46
CA PHE A 535 10.38 -4.82 38.12
C PHE A 535 10.06 -5.03 39.62
N PHE A 536 9.34 -6.09 40.00
CA PHE A 536 8.94 -6.32 41.39
C PHE A 536 10.07 -6.85 42.30
N SER A 537 11.18 -7.25 41.71
CA SER A 537 12.37 -7.75 42.41
C SER A 537 13.48 -6.70 42.51
N LEU A 538 13.36 -5.57 41.80
CA LEU A 538 14.28 -4.45 41.90
C LEU A 538 14.10 -3.71 43.24
N PRO A 539 15.16 -3.06 43.77
CA PRO A 539 15.04 -2.11 44.87
C PRO A 539 14.07 -0.98 44.53
N ARG A 540 13.38 -0.41 45.54
CA ARG A 540 12.38 0.65 45.33
C ARG A 540 12.89 1.84 44.51
N GLU A 541 14.15 2.24 44.71
CA GLU A 541 14.80 3.34 44.00
C GLU A 541 15.03 3.06 42.50
N ALA A 542 15.05 1.79 42.09
CA ALA A 542 15.23 1.36 40.70
C ALA A 542 13.91 0.94 40.03
N GLN A 543 12.79 0.91 40.78
CA GLN A 543 11.44 0.64 40.27
C GLN A 543 10.83 1.88 39.59
N ASP A 544 11.55 2.43 38.61
CA ASP A 544 11.11 3.58 37.81
C ASP A 544 10.45 3.12 36.51
N LEU A 545 9.17 3.48 36.32
CA LEU A 545 8.41 3.03 35.15
C LEU A 545 8.88 3.66 33.84
N ASN A 546 9.45 4.86 33.87
CA ASN A 546 9.96 5.51 32.66
C ASN A 546 11.24 4.80 32.19
N ALA A 547 12.17 4.54 33.12
CA ALA A 547 13.41 3.82 32.82
C ALA A 547 13.17 2.35 32.43
N TYR A 548 12.14 1.72 33.00
CA TYR A 548 11.77 0.33 32.67
C TYR A 548 11.06 0.20 31.32
N PHE A 549 10.50 1.29 30.76
CA PHE A 549 9.61 1.24 29.61
C PHE A 549 10.28 0.70 28.33
N GLU A 550 11.30 1.39 27.80
CA GLU A 550 11.95 1.00 26.54
C GLU A 550 12.55 -0.42 26.62
N PRO A 551 13.36 -0.77 27.66
CA PRO A 551 13.91 -2.12 27.77
C PRO A 551 12.85 -3.22 27.88
N PHE A 552 11.72 -2.94 28.52
CA PHE A 552 10.62 -3.88 28.65
C PHE A 552 9.87 -4.09 27.33
N VAL A 553 9.46 -3.01 26.68
CA VAL A 553 8.67 -3.05 25.44
C VAL A 553 9.47 -3.69 24.30
N ASP A 554 10.72 -3.27 24.11
CA ASP A 554 11.59 -3.84 23.07
C ASP A 554 11.94 -5.32 23.36
N GLY A 555 11.89 -5.74 24.62
CA GLY A 555 12.05 -7.14 25.03
C GLY A 555 10.84 -8.03 24.74
N LEU A 556 9.63 -7.48 24.60
CA LEU A 556 8.39 -8.28 24.48
C LEU A 556 8.40 -9.21 23.26
N PHE A 557 8.90 -8.74 22.11
CA PHE A 557 8.95 -9.56 20.90
C PHE A 557 9.88 -10.78 21.06
N TRP A 558 10.97 -10.63 21.80
CA TRP A 558 12.03 -11.64 21.98
C TRP A 558 11.80 -12.56 23.16
N ARG A 559 10.88 -12.20 24.05
CA ARG A 559 10.50 -12.96 25.23
C ARG A 559 9.81 -14.26 24.84
N SER A 560 10.20 -15.33 25.51
CA SER A 560 9.57 -16.65 25.38
C SER A 560 8.09 -16.58 25.77
N PRO A 561 7.17 -17.23 25.02
CA PRO A 561 5.75 -17.24 25.35
C PRO A 561 5.47 -17.71 26.79
N THR A 562 6.26 -18.65 27.32
CA THR A 562 6.08 -19.16 28.70
C THR A 562 6.56 -18.20 29.79
N ALA A 563 7.27 -17.13 29.41
CA ALA A 563 7.81 -16.12 30.32
C ALA A 563 6.85 -14.96 30.57
N PHE A 564 5.72 -14.90 29.87
CA PHE A 564 4.67 -13.92 30.12
C PHE A 564 3.80 -14.36 31.31
N THR A 565 3.84 -13.57 32.39
CA THR A 565 3.21 -13.92 33.67
C THR A 565 2.14 -12.88 34.06
N GLU A 566 1.45 -13.13 35.16
CA GLU A 566 0.57 -12.10 35.77
C GLU A 566 1.35 -10.84 36.16
N GLY A 567 2.62 -10.98 36.57
CA GLY A 567 3.51 -9.86 36.82
C GLY A 567 3.75 -9.03 35.56
N THR A 568 4.03 -9.69 34.43
CA THR A 568 4.15 -9.03 33.12
C THR A 568 2.86 -8.28 32.75
N GLN A 569 1.70 -8.89 33.00
CA GLN A 569 0.41 -8.24 32.76
C GLN A 569 0.18 -7.00 33.62
N LYS A 570 0.63 -6.98 34.88
CA LYS A 570 0.54 -5.79 35.75
C LYS A 570 1.34 -4.62 35.17
N VAL A 571 2.58 -4.87 34.72
CA VAL A 571 3.43 -3.84 34.11
C VAL A 571 2.82 -3.34 32.80
N ILE A 572 2.35 -4.24 31.92
CA ILE A 572 1.64 -3.86 30.68
C ILE A 572 0.42 -2.98 30.99
N ASN A 573 -0.39 -3.35 31.97
CA ASN A 573 -1.58 -2.57 32.35
C ASN A 573 -1.23 -1.17 32.88
N GLN A 574 -0.07 -0.99 33.52
CA GLN A 574 0.39 0.34 33.94
C GLN A 574 0.67 1.23 32.73
N TYR A 575 1.36 0.71 31.72
CA TYR A 575 1.65 1.46 30.50
C TYR A 575 0.43 1.68 29.60
N LEU A 576 -0.51 0.72 29.57
CA LEU A 576 -1.79 0.90 28.89
C LEU A 576 -2.70 1.96 29.57
N GLY A 577 -2.39 2.36 30.81
CA GLY A 577 -3.05 3.47 31.51
C GLY A 577 -2.26 4.79 31.49
N ALA A 578 -1.13 4.85 30.76
CA ALA A 578 -0.22 5.99 30.75
C ALA A 578 -0.47 6.94 29.55
N SER A 579 0.55 7.69 29.13
CA SER A 579 0.48 8.63 27.99
C SER A 579 0.19 7.94 26.64
N SER A 580 -0.29 8.71 25.66
CA SER A 580 -0.60 8.19 24.30
C SER A 580 0.58 7.45 23.67
N HIS A 581 1.80 7.99 23.80
CA HIS A 581 2.99 7.38 23.22
C HIS A 581 3.32 6.02 23.85
N ALA A 582 3.22 5.91 25.18
CA ALA A 582 3.48 4.65 25.88
C ALA A 582 2.45 3.58 25.50
N TRP A 583 1.17 3.99 25.39
CA TRP A 583 0.09 3.12 24.93
C TRP A 583 0.35 2.60 23.51
N GLU A 584 0.68 3.49 22.57
CA GLU A 584 0.95 3.15 21.16
C GLU A 584 2.07 2.14 21.03
N ARG A 585 3.20 2.37 21.70
CA ARG A 585 4.38 1.48 21.65
C ARG A 585 4.12 0.11 22.27
N VAL A 586 3.36 0.03 23.36
CA VAL A 586 2.96 -1.25 23.97
C VAL A 586 2.02 -2.01 23.06
N VAL A 587 1.00 -1.33 22.52
CA VAL A 587 0.00 -1.97 21.66
C VAL A 587 0.63 -2.44 20.34
N ASP A 588 1.60 -1.71 19.80
CA ASP A 588 2.40 -2.15 18.64
C ASP A 588 3.16 -3.46 18.94
N ALA A 589 3.87 -3.51 20.07
CA ALA A 589 4.56 -4.72 20.50
C ALA A 589 3.59 -5.89 20.76
N LEU A 590 2.39 -5.61 21.29
CA LEU A 590 1.34 -6.60 21.47
C LEU A 590 0.78 -7.10 20.14
N ALA A 591 0.61 -6.23 19.15
CA ALA A 591 0.22 -6.61 17.79
C ALA A 591 1.29 -7.49 17.14
N ALA A 592 2.57 -7.21 17.38
CA ALA A 592 3.68 -8.00 16.83
C ALA A 592 3.69 -9.42 17.38
N VAL A 593 3.55 -9.60 18.70
CA VAL A 593 3.48 -10.94 19.31
C VAL A 593 2.16 -11.65 19.04
N ALA A 594 1.07 -10.93 18.77
CA ALA A 594 -0.22 -11.50 18.44
C ALA A 594 -0.21 -12.29 17.12
N THR A 595 0.74 -12.04 16.22
CA THR A 595 0.94 -12.82 14.99
C THR A 595 1.44 -14.25 15.25
N LYS A 596 1.97 -14.52 16.46
CA LYS A 596 2.58 -15.80 16.83
C LYS A 596 1.53 -16.78 17.35
N PRO A 597 1.34 -17.95 16.71
CA PRO A 597 0.39 -18.94 17.20
C PRO A 597 0.75 -19.42 18.62
N SER A 598 -0.26 -19.71 19.44
CA SER A 598 -0.10 -20.19 20.83
C SER A 598 0.58 -19.20 21.80
N HIS A 599 0.71 -17.92 21.42
CA HIS A 599 1.25 -16.89 22.31
C HIS A 599 0.20 -16.46 23.37
N PRO A 600 0.56 -16.19 24.65
CA PRO A 600 -0.40 -15.73 25.67
C PRO A 600 -1.08 -14.39 25.37
N TYR A 601 -0.48 -13.61 24.46
CA TYR A 601 -1.01 -12.38 23.89
C TYR A 601 -1.43 -12.57 22.42
N HIS A 602 -2.04 -13.71 22.11
CA HIS A 602 -2.63 -14.01 20.80
C HIS A 602 -3.67 -12.95 20.36
N ALA A 603 -3.99 -12.92 19.07
CA ALA A 603 -4.83 -11.89 18.46
C ALA A 603 -6.22 -11.79 19.09
N LYS A 604 -6.85 -12.92 19.45
CA LYS A 604 -8.15 -12.91 20.15
C LYS A 604 -8.13 -12.18 21.49
N ARG A 605 -6.98 -12.14 22.20
CA ARG A 605 -6.84 -11.40 23.45
C ARG A 605 -6.82 -9.90 23.19
N LEU A 606 -6.06 -9.46 22.19
CA LEU A 606 -6.05 -8.06 21.73
C LEU A 606 -7.45 -7.63 21.26
N TYR A 607 -8.12 -8.48 20.47
CA TYR A 607 -9.50 -8.25 20.06
C TYR A 607 -10.45 -8.07 21.25
N LYS A 608 -10.38 -8.95 22.24
CA LYS A 608 -11.20 -8.84 23.45
C LYS A 608 -10.87 -7.57 24.26
N PHE A 609 -9.60 -7.18 24.33
CA PHE A 609 -9.18 -5.94 24.98
C PHE A 609 -9.81 -4.71 24.29
N LEU A 610 -9.66 -4.59 22.97
CA LEU A 610 -10.19 -3.46 22.19
C LEU A 610 -11.72 -3.44 22.10
N SER A 611 -12.38 -4.61 22.14
CA SER A 611 -13.85 -4.71 22.12
C SER A 611 -14.53 -4.11 23.35
N ARG A 612 -13.79 -3.93 24.45
CA ARG A 612 -14.31 -3.34 25.70
C ARG A 612 -14.38 -1.81 25.66
N TYR A 613 -13.66 -1.19 24.74
CA TYR A 613 -13.68 0.27 24.60
C TYR A 613 -15.00 0.70 23.98
N PRO A 614 -15.62 1.78 24.48
CA PRO A 614 -16.59 2.54 23.71
C PRO A 614 -16.01 2.91 22.35
N MET A 615 -16.86 2.98 21.32
CA MET A 615 -16.42 3.18 19.94
C MET A 615 -15.56 4.44 19.78
N ALA A 616 -15.99 5.56 20.36
CA ALA A 616 -15.25 6.83 20.32
C ALA A 616 -13.88 6.75 21.00
N ASP A 617 -13.77 6.03 22.12
CA ASP A 617 -12.51 5.89 22.84
C ASP A 617 -11.53 5.01 22.07
N ARG A 618 -12.02 3.93 21.45
CA ARG A 618 -11.21 3.08 20.57
C ARG A 618 -10.73 3.86 19.35
N ASP A 619 -11.58 4.71 18.78
CA ASP A 619 -11.20 5.53 17.64
C ASP A 619 -10.06 6.50 17.97
N LEU A 620 -10.17 7.19 19.11
CA LEU A 620 -9.16 8.13 19.58
C LEU A 620 -7.83 7.48 20.06
N CYS A 621 -7.78 6.15 20.20
CA CYS A 621 -6.54 5.43 20.50
C CYS A 621 -6.11 4.48 19.37
N TRP A 622 -6.82 3.38 19.18
CA TRP A 622 -6.45 2.33 18.23
C TRP A 622 -6.57 2.79 16.77
N SER A 623 -7.68 3.43 16.38
CA SER A 623 -7.82 3.91 14.99
C SER A 623 -6.82 5.03 14.67
N GLU A 624 -6.50 5.89 15.65
CA GLU A 624 -5.44 6.90 15.53
C GLU A 624 -4.03 6.31 15.43
N TYR A 625 -3.73 5.28 16.21
CA TYR A 625 -2.49 4.51 16.09
C TYR A 625 -2.32 3.94 14.67
N LEU A 626 -3.40 3.38 14.09
CA LEU A 626 -3.39 2.89 12.71
C LEU A 626 -3.17 4.02 11.70
N ARG A 627 -3.82 5.17 11.90
CA ARG A 627 -3.77 6.32 10.99
C ARG A 627 -2.40 7.00 10.92
N ARG A 628 -1.73 7.18 12.07
CA ARG A 628 -0.55 8.05 12.19
C ARG A 628 0.77 7.42 11.72
N ARG A 629 0.81 6.10 11.52
CA ARG A 629 1.90 5.37 10.84
C ARG A 629 3.35 5.60 11.34
N TYR A 630 3.55 6.06 12.58
CA TYR A 630 4.86 6.48 13.10
C TYR A 630 5.98 5.44 12.88
N ALA A 631 6.85 5.69 11.90
CA ALA A 631 8.20 5.11 11.68
C ALA A 631 8.37 3.57 11.74
N SER A 632 7.31 2.81 11.51
CA SER A 632 7.19 1.34 11.32
C SER A 632 6.22 0.69 12.33
N PRO A 633 4.91 0.98 12.23
CA PRO A 633 3.89 0.25 12.98
C PRO A 633 3.80 -1.17 12.45
N THR A 634 3.84 -2.15 13.35
CA THR A 634 3.68 -3.57 13.06
C THR A 634 2.49 -3.87 12.14
N ILE A 635 1.37 -3.15 12.31
CA ILE A 635 0.19 -3.32 11.45
C ILE A 635 0.41 -2.78 10.04
N HIS A 636 1.06 -1.63 9.89
CA HIS A 636 1.41 -1.11 8.56
C HIS A 636 2.29 -2.10 7.81
N ARG A 637 3.30 -2.63 8.51
CA ARG A 637 4.15 -3.71 8.02
C ARG A 637 3.37 -4.96 7.58
N LEU A 638 2.40 -5.37 8.38
CA LEU A 638 1.53 -6.50 8.08
C LEU A 638 0.63 -6.24 6.87
N LEU A 639 0.13 -5.01 6.70
CA LEU A 639 -0.66 -4.59 5.54
C LEU A 639 0.17 -4.57 4.27
N THR A 640 1.40 -4.03 4.29
CA THR A 640 2.32 -4.07 3.14
C THR A 640 2.61 -5.51 2.73
N TRP A 641 2.84 -6.40 3.70
CA TRP A 641 2.99 -7.83 3.41
C TRP A 641 1.71 -8.47 2.84
N ALA A 642 0.52 -7.96 3.21
CA ALA A 642 -0.75 -8.52 2.77
C ALA A 642 -0.93 -8.47 1.24
N GLU A 643 -0.23 -7.57 0.54
CA GLU A 643 -0.22 -7.49 -0.92
C GLU A 643 0.40 -8.74 -1.57
N LYS A 644 1.27 -9.45 -0.84
CA LYS A 644 1.94 -10.67 -1.31
C LYS A 644 1.16 -11.95 -1.00
N LEU A 645 0.01 -11.87 -0.32
CA LEU A 645 -0.78 -13.02 0.16
C LEU A 645 -1.25 -13.96 -0.95
N ASP A 646 -1.43 -13.47 -2.18
CA ASP A 646 -1.79 -14.30 -3.34
C ASP A 646 -0.72 -15.38 -3.66
N THR A 647 0.52 -15.20 -3.19
CA THR A 647 1.65 -16.12 -3.44
C THR A 647 2.07 -16.92 -2.20
N VAL A 648 1.56 -16.57 -1.02
CA VAL A 648 2.01 -17.16 0.26
C VAL A 648 1.04 -18.26 0.71
N SER A 649 1.58 -19.45 0.95
CA SER A 649 0.87 -20.51 1.67
C SER A 649 1.05 -20.34 3.17
N MET A 650 -0.04 -20.39 3.93
CA MET A 650 0.01 -20.26 5.39
C MET A 650 -0.65 -21.43 6.11
N THR A 651 -0.15 -21.74 7.30
CA THR A 651 -0.76 -22.73 8.20
C THR A 651 -2.05 -22.20 8.80
N ARG A 652 -2.96 -23.13 9.13
CA ARG A 652 -4.22 -22.80 9.81
C ARG A 652 -4.00 -22.07 11.14
N ALA A 653 -2.90 -22.34 11.85
CA ALA A 653 -2.60 -21.71 13.14
C ALA A 653 -2.25 -20.22 12.98
N VAL A 654 -1.45 -19.87 11.97
CA VAL A 654 -1.13 -18.47 11.63
C VAL A 654 -2.35 -17.75 11.08
N ALA A 655 -3.10 -18.38 10.17
CA ALA A 655 -4.34 -17.83 9.62
C ALA A 655 -5.34 -17.43 10.71
N ALA A 656 -5.43 -18.22 11.80
CA ALA A 656 -6.34 -17.93 12.91
C ALA A 656 -5.99 -16.63 13.65
N GLU A 657 -4.71 -16.28 13.74
CA GLU A 657 -4.27 -15.01 14.34
C GLU A 657 -4.46 -13.85 13.36
N LEU A 658 -4.08 -14.05 12.09
CA LEU A 658 -4.15 -13.01 11.05
C LEU A 658 -5.58 -12.58 10.72
N VAL A 659 -6.55 -13.51 10.66
CA VAL A 659 -7.97 -13.16 10.47
C VAL A 659 -8.44 -12.17 11.53
N VAL A 660 -8.03 -12.39 12.78
CA VAL A 660 -8.41 -11.52 13.89
C VAL A 660 -7.67 -10.18 13.81
N LEU A 661 -6.37 -10.17 13.55
CA LEU A 661 -5.58 -8.95 13.43
C LEU A 661 -6.03 -8.06 12.28
N PHE A 662 -6.21 -8.61 11.08
CA PHE A 662 -6.73 -7.83 9.94
C PHE A 662 -8.14 -7.32 10.21
N SER A 663 -8.99 -8.07 10.93
CA SER A 663 -10.30 -7.55 11.33
C SER A 663 -10.22 -6.32 12.23
N LEU A 664 -9.18 -6.20 13.06
CA LEU A 664 -8.96 -5.04 13.92
C LEU A 664 -8.49 -3.80 13.14
N VAL A 665 -8.05 -3.94 11.88
CA VAL A 665 -7.74 -2.79 11.01
C VAL A 665 -9.02 -2.12 10.50
N LEU A 666 -10.09 -2.91 10.30
CA LEU A 666 -11.33 -2.47 9.62
C LEU A 666 -12.04 -1.25 10.22
N PRO A 667 -11.96 -0.94 11.54
CA PRO A 667 -12.50 0.29 12.11
C PRO A 667 -11.81 1.60 11.67
N THR A 668 -10.63 1.54 11.03
CA THR A 668 -9.85 2.72 10.66
C THR A 668 -10.60 3.67 9.71
N VAL A 669 -10.22 4.96 9.76
CA VAL A 669 -10.66 5.99 8.81
C VAL A 669 -9.74 6.10 7.58
N VAL A 670 -8.64 5.34 7.53
CA VAL A 670 -7.78 5.23 6.35
C VAL A 670 -8.39 4.23 5.37
N ARG A 671 -9.04 4.73 4.31
CA ARG A 671 -9.84 3.90 3.40
C ARG A 671 -9.01 2.80 2.73
N SER A 672 -7.81 3.14 2.25
CA SER A 672 -6.89 2.20 1.59
C SER A 672 -6.53 1.02 2.49
N ASP A 673 -6.19 1.28 3.75
CA ASP A 673 -5.80 0.25 4.73
C ASP A 673 -6.98 -0.67 5.07
N ARG A 674 -8.19 -0.10 5.23
CA ARG A 674 -9.41 -0.88 5.45
C ARG A 674 -9.75 -1.78 4.27
N ASP A 675 -9.60 -1.28 3.05
CA ASP A 675 -9.88 -2.05 1.84
C ASP A 675 -8.84 -3.15 1.63
N LEU A 676 -7.54 -2.87 1.86
CA LEU A 676 -6.46 -3.85 1.81
C LEU A 676 -6.63 -4.94 2.87
N ALA A 677 -7.01 -4.58 4.10
CA ALA A 677 -7.36 -5.55 5.13
C ALA A 677 -8.59 -6.41 4.74
N THR A 678 -9.58 -5.82 4.06
CA THR A 678 -10.73 -6.58 3.53
C THR A 678 -10.27 -7.60 2.47
N LYS A 679 -9.40 -7.19 1.54
CA LYS A 679 -8.78 -8.08 0.54
C LYS A 679 -7.98 -9.19 1.21
N ALA A 680 -7.12 -8.86 2.17
CA ALA A 680 -6.34 -9.82 2.93
C ALA A 680 -7.22 -10.91 3.59
N LEU A 681 -8.35 -10.51 4.18
CA LEU A 681 -9.31 -11.45 4.75
C LEU A 681 -9.93 -12.38 3.70
N VAL A 682 -10.25 -11.89 2.50
CA VAL A 682 -10.74 -12.73 1.38
C VAL A 682 -9.68 -13.76 0.99
N LEU A 683 -8.42 -13.33 0.81
CA LEU A 683 -7.30 -14.20 0.43
C LEU A 683 -7.02 -15.29 1.48
N ILE A 684 -7.05 -14.92 2.76
CA ILE A 684 -6.94 -15.90 3.85
C ILE A 684 -8.15 -16.84 3.88
N GLY A 685 -9.36 -16.31 3.63
CA GLY A 685 -10.59 -17.10 3.55
C GLY A 685 -10.61 -18.10 2.38
N GLU A 686 -9.96 -17.80 1.25
CA GLU A 686 -9.81 -18.73 0.12
C GLU A 686 -8.95 -19.97 0.48
N GLN A 687 -8.06 -19.82 1.47
CA GLN A 687 -7.22 -20.89 2.01
C GLN A 687 -7.87 -21.60 3.22
N HIS A 688 -8.39 -20.83 4.18
CA HIS A 688 -8.94 -21.31 5.47
C HIS A 688 -10.34 -20.73 5.75
N PRO A 689 -11.37 -21.12 4.96
CA PRO A 689 -12.71 -20.52 5.04
C PRO A 689 -13.40 -20.74 6.38
N ASP A 690 -13.12 -21.86 7.07
CA ASP A 690 -13.70 -22.17 8.38
C ASP A 690 -13.32 -21.12 9.44
N LEU A 691 -12.09 -20.61 9.40
CA LEU A 691 -11.61 -19.61 10.34
C LEU A 691 -12.26 -18.25 10.09
N LEU A 692 -12.30 -17.79 8.84
CA LEU A 692 -12.98 -16.54 8.47
C LEU A 692 -14.46 -16.60 8.81
N PHE A 693 -15.14 -17.71 8.49
CA PHE A 693 -16.57 -17.87 8.73
C PHE A 693 -16.90 -17.94 10.22
N SER A 694 -16.07 -18.61 11.02
CA SER A 694 -16.21 -18.59 12.47
C SER A 694 -16.04 -17.18 13.03
N HIS A 695 -15.07 -16.41 12.51
CA HIS A 695 -14.84 -15.04 12.96
C HIS A 695 -15.95 -14.08 12.52
N ALA A 696 -16.49 -14.24 11.30
CA ALA A 696 -17.60 -13.46 10.78
C ALA A 696 -18.86 -13.53 11.65
N VAL A 697 -19.13 -14.70 12.25
CA VAL A 697 -20.24 -14.87 13.20
C VAL A 697 -19.87 -14.27 14.56
N ALA A 698 -18.65 -14.50 15.05
CA ALA A 698 -18.20 -14.02 16.35
C ALA A 698 -18.15 -12.48 16.42
N CYS A 699 -17.76 -11.82 15.33
CA CYS A 699 -17.59 -10.37 15.32
C CYS A 699 -18.88 -9.57 15.19
N LEU A 700 -20.05 -10.21 15.01
CA LEU A 700 -21.36 -9.54 15.04
C LEU A 700 -21.65 -8.85 16.39
N GLU A 701 -20.95 -9.25 17.46
CA GLU A 701 -21.00 -8.61 18.78
C GLU A 701 -20.13 -7.34 18.90
N PHE A 702 -19.24 -7.06 17.94
CA PHE A 702 -18.33 -5.92 18.02
C PHE A 702 -19.10 -4.60 17.87
N ASN A 703 -18.82 -3.63 18.75
CA ASN A 703 -19.59 -2.39 18.84
C ASN A 703 -19.27 -1.33 17.76
N ASP A 704 -18.41 -1.64 16.79
CA ASP A 704 -18.13 -0.82 15.60
C ASP A 704 -18.73 -1.49 14.36
N PRO A 705 -19.77 -0.94 13.71
CA PRO A 705 -20.37 -1.58 12.53
C PRO A 705 -19.44 -1.73 11.32
N TYR A 706 -18.36 -0.93 11.19
CA TYR A 706 -17.39 -1.10 10.10
C TYR A 706 -16.70 -2.48 10.12
N LEU A 707 -16.42 -3.02 11.32
CA LEU A 707 -15.74 -4.31 11.45
C LEU A 707 -16.59 -5.49 10.97
N PRO A 708 -17.76 -5.79 11.55
CA PRO A 708 -18.57 -6.91 11.09
C PRO A 708 -19.12 -6.69 9.68
N GLU A 709 -19.37 -5.46 9.23
CA GLU A 709 -19.70 -5.19 7.82
C GLU A 709 -18.62 -5.71 6.88
N ARG A 710 -17.36 -5.33 7.10
CA ARG A 710 -16.25 -5.71 6.20
C ARG A 710 -15.83 -7.18 6.36
N VAL A 711 -15.96 -7.77 7.55
CA VAL A 711 -15.77 -9.23 7.70
C VAL A 711 -16.88 -10.01 6.99
N LEU A 712 -18.14 -9.57 7.03
CA LEU A 712 -19.22 -10.16 6.25
C LEU A 712 -19.01 -9.99 4.74
N ALA A 713 -18.50 -8.82 4.30
CA ALA A 713 -18.11 -8.59 2.93
C ALA A 713 -17.01 -9.59 2.49
N ALA A 714 -15.95 -9.75 3.30
CA ALA A 714 -14.88 -10.71 3.02
C ALA A 714 -15.41 -12.16 2.97
N ALA A 715 -16.24 -12.56 3.93
CA ALA A 715 -16.86 -13.89 3.94
C ALA A 715 -17.75 -14.12 2.71
N TYR A 716 -18.43 -13.07 2.23
CA TYR A 716 -19.23 -13.14 1.01
C TYR A 716 -18.35 -13.27 -0.24
N GLY A 717 -17.28 -12.49 -0.35
CA GLY A 717 -16.28 -12.62 -1.41
C GLY A 717 -15.68 -14.02 -1.48
N THR A 718 -15.26 -14.58 -0.33
CA THR A 718 -14.79 -15.97 -0.22
C THR A 718 -15.87 -16.97 -0.65
N ALA A 719 -17.14 -16.73 -0.29
CA ALA A 719 -18.23 -17.61 -0.70
C ALA A 719 -18.44 -17.64 -2.21
N LEU A 720 -18.44 -16.47 -2.86
CA LEU A 720 -18.54 -16.38 -4.32
C LEU A 720 -17.33 -17.01 -5.02
N SER A 721 -16.12 -16.81 -4.48
CA SER A 721 -14.88 -17.37 -5.05
C SER A 721 -14.84 -18.90 -5.00
N LEU A 722 -15.34 -19.51 -3.91
CA LEU A 722 -15.15 -20.95 -3.65
C LEU A 722 -16.35 -21.85 -3.98
N VAL A 723 -17.58 -21.34 -4.04
CA VAL A 723 -18.82 -22.16 -4.09
C VAL A 723 -18.88 -23.15 -5.26
N ASP A 724 -18.34 -22.75 -6.41
CA ASP A 724 -18.27 -23.52 -7.65
C ASP A 724 -16.82 -23.78 -8.11
N SER A 725 -15.84 -23.50 -7.25
CA SER A 725 -14.44 -23.81 -7.52
C SER A 725 -14.15 -25.33 -7.42
N LYS A 726 -12.92 -25.73 -7.76
CA LYS A 726 -12.40 -27.09 -7.50
C LYS A 726 -12.50 -27.53 -6.03
N LYS A 727 -12.59 -26.59 -5.08
CA LYS A 727 -12.77 -26.85 -3.64
C LYS A 727 -14.25 -26.97 -3.22
N ALA A 728 -15.21 -26.85 -4.14
CA ALA A 728 -16.64 -26.79 -3.83
C ALA A 728 -17.13 -27.95 -2.96
N ALA A 729 -16.66 -29.18 -3.21
CA ALA A 729 -17.09 -30.36 -2.47
C ALA A 729 -16.79 -30.28 -0.97
N SER A 730 -15.59 -29.80 -0.59
CA SER A 730 -15.20 -29.60 0.81
C SER A 730 -15.69 -28.28 1.38
N PHE A 731 -15.90 -27.26 0.55
CA PHE A 731 -16.32 -25.92 0.96
C PHE A 731 -17.83 -25.78 1.22
N ARG A 732 -18.69 -26.36 0.37
CA ARG A 732 -20.17 -26.21 0.46
C ARG A 732 -20.75 -26.54 1.84
N PRO A 733 -20.29 -27.56 2.59
CA PRO A 733 -20.73 -27.80 3.97
C PRO A 733 -20.42 -26.63 4.93
N LEU A 734 -19.25 -26.01 4.82
CA LEU A 734 -18.84 -24.85 5.63
C LEU A 734 -19.74 -23.63 5.31
N LEU A 735 -20.00 -23.40 4.02
CA LEU A 735 -20.92 -22.36 3.57
C LEU A 735 -22.35 -22.58 4.11
N GLY A 736 -22.82 -23.84 4.10
CA GLY A 736 -24.13 -24.21 4.63
C GLY A 736 -24.27 -23.94 6.12
N ASP A 737 -23.23 -24.25 6.90
CA ASP A 737 -23.17 -23.95 8.34
C ASP A 737 -23.14 -22.44 8.61
N LEU A 738 -22.32 -21.68 7.87
CA LEU A 738 -22.30 -20.22 7.96
C LEU A 738 -23.69 -19.63 7.67
N ALA A 739 -24.32 -20.02 6.56
CA ALA A 739 -25.65 -19.52 6.18
C ALA A 739 -26.71 -19.80 7.26
N LYS A 740 -26.67 -20.99 7.88
CA LYS A 740 -27.54 -21.34 9.00
C LYS A 740 -27.28 -20.46 10.22
N LYS A 741 -26.01 -20.24 10.59
CA LYS A 741 -25.62 -19.37 11.71
C LYS A 741 -26.03 -17.92 11.48
N LEU A 742 -25.79 -17.37 10.29
CA LEU A 742 -26.20 -16.00 9.93
C LEU A 742 -27.72 -15.84 9.96
N TYR A 743 -28.48 -16.81 9.45
CA TYR A 743 -29.94 -16.81 9.58
C TYR A 743 -30.36 -16.72 11.05
N LEU A 744 -29.82 -17.58 11.92
CA LEU A 744 -30.16 -17.62 13.34
C LEU A 744 -29.76 -16.34 14.08
N GLN A 745 -28.59 -15.77 13.78
CA GLN A 745 -28.05 -14.63 14.50
C GLN A 745 -28.60 -13.27 14.01
N MET A 746 -29.00 -13.14 12.74
CA MET A 746 -29.38 -11.85 12.15
C MET A 746 -30.84 -11.76 11.67
N PHE A 747 -31.53 -12.88 11.39
CA PHE A 747 -32.84 -12.84 10.71
C PHE A 747 -33.96 -13.61 11.44
N ALA A 748 -33.63 -14.72 12.08
CA ALA A 748 -34.60 -15.56 12.76
C ALA A 748 -35.37 -14.80 13.86
N PRO A 749 -36.55 -15.28 14.30
CA PRO A 749 -37.21 -14.73 15.48
C PRO A 749 -36.26 -14.66 16.68
N ARG A 750 -36.20 -13.49 17.34
CA ARG A 750 -35.28 -13.20 18.47
C ARG A 750 -33.79 -13.25 18.12
N ALA A 751 -33.43 -13.06 16.85
CA ALA A 751 -32.05 -12.86 16.42
C ALA A 751 -31.38 -11.72 17.21
N ARG A 752 -30.26 -12.01 17.87
CA ARG A 752 -29.55 -11.05 18.74
C ARG A 752 -28.87 -9.92 17.94
N HIS A 753 -28.51 -10.19 16.70
CA HIS A 753 -27.76 -9.29 15.82
C HIS A 753 -28.59 -8.82 14.62
N ALA A 754 -29.92 -8.77 14.78
CA ALA A 754 -30.79 -8.17 13.77
C ALA A 754 -30.44 -6.68 13.63
N THR A 755 -30.23 -6.22 12.39
CA THR A 755 -29.78 -4.84 12.13
C THR A 755 -30.45 -4.24 10.89
N HIS A 756 -30.69 -2.94 10.93
CA HIS A 756 -31.07 -2.15 9.74
C HIS A 756 -29.86 -1.74 8.90
N HIS A 757 -28.62 -2.04 9.32
CA HIS A 757 -27.44 -1.72 8.54
C HIS A 757 -27.46 -2.44 7.17
N THR A 758 -27.70 -1.68 6.11
CA THR A 758 -28.08 -2.27 4.81
C THR A 758 -26.98 -3.14 4.18
N LEU A 759 -25.70 -2.76 4.32
CA LEU A 759 -24.57 -3.52 3.75
C LEU A 759 -24.35 -4.85 4.49
N MET A 760 -24.24 -4.84 5.82
CA MET A 760 -24.19 -6.07 6.63
C MET A 760 -25.32 -7.04 6.27
N ARG A 761 -26.55 -6.52 6.13
CA ARG A 761 -27.72 -7.31 5.74
C ARG A 761 -27.59 -7.87 4.33
N ASP A 762 -27.14 -7.08 3.35
CA ASP A 762 -26.97 -7.50 1.96
C ASP A 762 -25.91 -8.61 1.81
N TYR A 763 -24.78 -8.49 2.50
CA TYR A 763 -23.74 -9.53 2.50
C TYR A 763 -24.24 -10.83 3.14
N ALA A 764 -24.90 -10.75 4.30
CA ALA A 764 -25.44 -11.93 4.96
C ALA A 764 -26.56 -12.62 4.16
N LEU A 765 -27.46 -11.84 3.54
CA LEU A 765 -28.48 -12.35 2.63
C LEU A 765 -27.84 -13.00 1.40
N GLY A 766 -26.77 -12.40 0.86
CA GLY A 766 -26.00 -12.94 -0.24
C GLY A 766 -25.43 -14.31 0.06
N ILE A 767 -24.74 -14.45 1.20
CA ILE A 767 -24.21 -15.75 1.67
C ILE A 767 -25.33 -16.80 1.77
N ILE A 768 -26.48 -16.43 2.35
CA ILE A 768 -27.63 -17.33 2.47
C ILE A 768 -28.19 -17.72 1.10
N GLU A 769 -28.29 -16.79 0.16
CA GLU A 769 -28.81 -17.03 -1.19
C GLU A 769 -27.88 -17.94 -1.99
N VAL A 770 -26.57 -17.68 -1.97
CA VAL A 770 -25.54 -18.52 -2.58
C VAL A 770 -25.64 -19.95 -2.02
N ALA A 771 -25.71 -20.09 -0.69
CA ALA A 771 -25.82 -21.40 -0.03
C ALA A 771 -27.11 -22.16 -0.42
N ARG A 772 -28.24 -21.45 -0.55
CA ARG A 772 -29.51 -22.05 -0.99
C ARG A 772 -29.44 -22.51 -2.44
N ARG A 773 -28.81 -21.73 -3.32
CA ARG A 773 -28.66 -22.05 -4.74
C ARG A 773 -27.72 -23.22 -4.97
N ALA A 774 -26.62 -23.28 -4.21
CA ALA A 774 -25.70 -24.41 -4.16
C ALA A 774 -26.28 -25.64 -3.42
N ARG A 775 -27.52 -25.55 -2.91
CA ARG A 775 -28.24 -26.60 -2.19
C ARG A 775 -27.50 -27.14 -0.96
N CYS A 776 -26.66 -26.31 -0.31
CA CYS A 776 -25.89 -26.70 0.86
C CYS A 776 -26.50 -26.24 2.20
N VAL A 777 -27.60 -25.48 2.18
CA VAL A 777 -28.37 -25.12 3.38
C VAL A 777 -29.86 -25.44 3.21
N LYS A 778 -30.47 -25.96 4.28
CA LYS A 778 -31.93 -26.11 4.41
C LYS A 778 -32.41 -25.24 5.56
N LEU A 779 -33.16 -24.18 5.23
CA LEU A 779 -33.79 -23.30 6.21
C LEU A 779 -35.28 -23.68 6.39
N PRO A 780 -35.91 -23.34 7.52
CA PRO A 780 -37.35 -23.55 7.70
C PRO A 780 -38.16 -22.92 6.57
N LYS A 781 -39.31 -23.52 6.19
CA LYS A 781 -40.19 -22.97 5.14
C LYS A 781 -40.66 -21.54 5.44
N THR A 782 -40.77 -21.19 6.73
CA THR A 782 -41.12 -19.85 7.22
C THR A 782 -39.99 -18.82 7.08
N SER A 783 -38.76 -19.24 6.75
CA SER A 783 -37.58 -18.35 6.67
C SER A 783 -37.75 -17.24 5.64
N GLY A 784 -38.50 -17.49 4.55
CA GLY A 784 -38.75 -16.50 3.49
C GLY A 784 -39.29 -15.17 4.01
N ARG A 785 -40.22 -15.19 4.96
CA ARG A 785 -40.80 -13.98 5.59
C ARG A 785 -39.77 -13.14 6.34
N TYR A 786 -38.71 -13.77 6.86
CA TYR A 786 -37.68 -13.13 7.67
C TYR A 786 -36.44 -12.70 6.86
N LEU A 787 -36.30 -13.24 5.65
CA LEU A 787 -35.21 -12.92 4.70
C LEU A 787 -35.63 -11.87 3.66
N SER A 788 -36.88 -11.40 3.73
CA SER A 788 -37.41 -10.36 2.84
C SER A 788 -37.98 -9.19 3.64
N ARG A 789 -38.15 -8.05 2.98
CA ARG A 789 -38.87 -6.91 3.53
C ARG A 789 -40.25 -7.34 4.05
N PRO A 790 -40.71 -6.80 5.19
CA PRO A 790 -40.13 -5.67 5.95
C PRO A 790 -39.07 -6.06 6.99
N PHE A 791 -38.58 -7.31 7.02
CA PHE A 791 -37.67 -7.80 8.09
C PHE A 791 -38.29 -7.62 9.49
N PRO A 792 -39.38 -8.35 9.80
CA PRO A 792 -40.28 -8.03 10.93
C PRO A 792 -39.67 -8.12 12.33
N ASN A 793 -38.46 -8.66 12.48
CA ASN A 793 -37.79 -8.82 13.78
C ASN A 793 -36.61 -7.87 13.98
N THR A 794 -36.44 -6.88 13.08
CA THR A 794 -35.33 -5.94 13.16
C THR A 794 -35.77 -4.69 13.94
N PRO A 795 -35.20 -4.43 15.14
CA PRO A 795 -35.50 -3.21 15.88
C PRO A 795 -34.82 -2.00 15.23
N SER A 796 -35.47 -0.83 15.28
CA SER A 796 -34.85 0.43 14.86
C SER A 796 -33.71 0.81 15.82
N PRO A 797 -32.50 1.13 15.32
CA PRO A 797 -31.40 1.64 16.16
C PRO A 797 -31.57 3.12 16.52
N PHE A 798 -32.59 3.80 15.97
CA PHE A 798 -32.81 5.23 16.17
C PHE A 798 -33.72 5.47 17.38
N THR A 799 -33.15 6.00 18.45
CA THR A 799 -33.86 6.36 19.69
C THR A 799 -34.76 7.59 19.52
N SER A 800 -34.42 8.49 18.58
CA SER A 800 -35.22 9.67 18.27
C SER A 800 -36.38 9.35 17.32
N ASN A 801 -37.51 10.02 17.55
CA ASN A 801 -38.65 10.04 16.62
C ASN A 801 -38.43 10.97 15.40
N GLY A 802 -37.31 11.68 15.34
CA GLY A 802 -36.98 12.66 14.31
C GLY A 802 -37.26 14.12 14.69
N THR A 803 -37.56 14.42 15.96
CA THR A 803 -37.59 15.80 16.44
C THR A 803 -36.16 16.34 16.57
N PRO A 804 -35.85 17.54 16.02
CA PRO A 804 -34.56 18.20 16.23
C PRO A 804 -34.25 18.43 17.71
N ASP A 805 -32.99 18.27 18.08
CA ASP A 805 -32.49 18.43 19.44
C ASP A 805 -31.22 19.30 19.36
N ASP A 806 -31.32 20.55 19.82
CA ASP A 806 -30.23 21.52 19.74
C ASP A 806 -29.01 21.08 20.55
N ALA A 807 -29.19 20.39 21.68
CA ALA A 807 -28.07 19.88 22.47
C ALA A 807 -27.32 18.76 21.72
N VAL A 808 -28.02 17.92 20.97
CA VAL A 808 -27.38 16.93 20.08
C VAL A 808 -26.66 17.63 18.94
N LYS A 809 -27.30 18.60 18.29
CA LYS A 809 -26.74 19.35 17.17
C LYS A 809 -25.46 20.09 17.57
N ASP A 810 -25.47 20.79 18.70
CA ASP A 810 -24.31 21.47 19.26
C ASP A 810 -23.20 20.48 19.64
N ALA A 811 -23.56 19.30 20.15
CA ALA A 811 -22.58 18.29 20.54
C ALA A 811 -21.88 17.61 19.34
N ILE A 812 -22.57 17.45 18.20
CA ILE A 812 -21.99 16.89 16.97
C ILE A 812 -21.34 17.95 16.06
N GLY A 813 -21.63 19.23 16.28
CA GLY A 813 -21.03 20.34 15.54
C GLY A 813 -21.19 20.21 14.02
N HIS A 814 -20.07 20.32 13.31
CA HIS A 814 -20.02 20.30 11.84
C HIS A 814 -19.66 18.93 11.25
N ALA A 815 -19.94 17.84 11.97
CA ALA A 815 -19.64 16.48 11.52
C ALA A 815 -20.27 16.16 10.15
N ILE A 816 -21.56 16.51 9.98
CA ILE A 816 -22.28 16.41 8.70
C ILE A 816 -22.04 17.68 7.89
N GLN A 817 -21.09 17.61 6.94
CA GLN A 817 -20.87 18.64 5.93
C GLN A 817 -21.94 18.59 4.83
N MET A 818 -22.04 19.63 4.01
CA MET A 818 -23.13 19.73 3.04
C MET A 818 -23.15 18.61 2.03
N ASP A 819 -22.04 18.19 1.42
CA ASP A 819 -22.09 17.12 0.41
C ASP A 819 -22.79 15.87 0.98
N PHE A 820 -22.45 15.53 2.22
CA PHE A 820 -23.09 14.44 2.93
C PHE A 820 -24.56 14.74 3.25
N GLY A 821 -24.83 15.92 3.83
CA GLY A 821 -26.17 16.34 4.21
C GLY A 821 -27.14 16.44 3.01
N ASN A 822 -26.71 17.03 1.91
CA ASN A 822 -27.53 17.34 0.77
C ASN A 822 -27.63 16.17 -0.21
N TYR A 823 -26.50 15.62 -0.66
CA TYR A 823 -26.50 14.60 -1.69
C TYR A 823 -26.64 13.20 -1.12
N THR A 824 -25.97 12.91 -0.01
CA THR A 824 -25.99 11.54 0.56
C THR A 824 -27.30 11.31 1.33
N ILE A 825 -27.58 12.10 2.36
CA ILE A 825 -28.84 12.00 3.12
C ILE A 825 -30.04 12.37 2.24
N GLY A 826 -29.92 13.36 1.35
CA GLY A 826 -31.02 13.76 0.45
C GLY A 826 -31.51 12.64 -0.45
N ARG A 827 -30.64 11.72 -0.89
CA ARG A 827 -31.02 10.53 -1.70
C ARG A 827 -31.98 9.58 -0.97
N LEU A 828 -32.09 9.68 0.36
CA LEU A 828 -33.04 8.89 1.16
C LEU A 828 -34.47 9.42 1.08
N ILE A 829 -34.67 10.66 0.61
CA ILE A 829 -35.93 11.40 0.70
C ILE A 829 -36.59 11.50 -0.68
N PRO A 830 -37.73 10.83 -0.90
CA PRO A 830 -38.47 10.94 -2.16
C PRO A 830 -38.86 12.38 -2.48
N ASN A 831 -38.79 12.76 -3.76
CA ASN A 831 -39.24 14.06 -4.30
C ASN A 831 -38.63 15.29 -3.59
N ARG A 832 -37.41 15.19 -3.05
CA ARG A 832 -36.69 16.31 -2.44
C ARG A 832 -35.78 16.94 -3.50
N ALA A 833 -35.86 18.25 -3.70
CA ALA A 833 -34.89 18.97 -4.52
C ALA A 833 -33.53 19.06 -3.80
N ASN A 834 -32.44 19.21 -4.55
CA ASN A 834 -31.16 19.54 -3.94
C ASN A 834 -31.29 20.89 -3.18
N TYR A 835 -30.62 21.01 -2.03
CA TYR A 835 -30.63 22.15 -1.11
C TYR A 835 -31.94 22.43 -0.36
N ASP A 836 -32.98 21.63 -0.57
CA ASP A 836 -34.21 21.72 0.22
C ASP A 836 -33.99 21.11 1.62
N TYR A 837 -33.48 21.91 2.56
CA TYR A 837 -33.25 21.48 3.95
C TYR A 837 -34.49 21.60 4.84
N THR A 838 -35.55 22.27 4.38
CA THR A 838 -36.76 22.53 5.18
C THR A 838 -37.83 21.44 5.02
N LYS A 839 -37.70 20.58 4.01
CA LYS A 839 -38.61 19.44 3.82
C LYS A 839 -38.78 18.63 5.12
N PRO A 840 -40.00 18.46 5.65
CA PRO A 840 -40.21 17.85 6.97
C PRO A 840 -39.63 16.43 7.10
N ASP A 841 -39.67 15.62 6.04
CA ASP A 841 -39.12 14.26 6.07
C ASP A 841 -37.58 14.25 6.07
N TYR A 842 -36.96 15.23 5.41
CA TYR A 842 -35.51 15.42 5.44
C TYR A 842 -35.05 15.81 6.85
N VAL A 843 -35.72 16.80 7.46
CA VAL A 843 -35.43 17.24 8.84
C VAL A 843 -35.52 16.05 9.79
N ARG A 844 -36.61 15.27 9.74
CA ARG A 844 -36.76 14.09 10.60
C ARG A 844 -35.66 13.04 10.42
N VAL A 845 -35.31 12.72 9.16
CA VAL A 845 -34.27 11.74 8.86
C VAL A 845 -32.90 12.23 9.32
N ARG A 846 -32.58 13.49 9.05
CA ARG A 846 -31.34 14.12 9.49
C ARG A 846 -31.23 14.10 11.01
N SER A 847 -32.26 14.54 11.75
CA SER A 847 -32.23 14.53 13.22
C SER A 847 -32.09 13.13 13.81
N LYS A 848 -32.67 12.10 13.18
CA LYS A 848 -32.41 10.70 13.57
C LYS A 848 -30.95 10.30 13.35
N ILE A 849 -30.35 10.65 12.21
CA ILE A 849 -28.94 10.37 11.92
C ILE A 849 -28.02 11.08 12.92
N GLU A 850 -28.25 12.37 13.16
CA GLU A 850 -27.52 13.19 14.13
C GLU A 850 -27.59 12.59 15.55
N ARG A 851 -28.80 12.20 15.99
CA ARG A 851 -28.98 11.49 17.26
C ARG A 851 -28.24 10.16 17.29
N ARG A 852 -28.27 9.39 16.21
CA ARG A 852 -27.57 8.10 16.14
C ARG A 852 -26.05 8.28 16.24
N MET A 853 -25.49 9.29 15.60
CA MET A 853 -24.07 9.64 15.76
C MET A 853 -23.74 9.98 17.22
N PHE A 854 -24.61 10.74 17.88
CA PHE A 854 -24.49 11.07 19.30
C PHE A 854 -24.55 9.81 20.18
N ASP A 855 -25.49 8.89 19.92
CA ASP A 855 -25.64 7.62 20.65
C ASP A 855 -24.47 6.66 20.43
N LEU A 856 -23.81 6.70 19.27
CA LEU A 856 -22.56 5.98 18.98
C LEU A 856 -21.34 6.58 19.71
N GLY A 857 -21.46 7.80 20.25
CA GLY A 857 -20.45 8.44 21.10
C GLY A 857 -19.66 9.58 20.45
N TYR A 858 -19.97 9.96 19.20
CA TYR A 858 -19.29 11.08 18.54
C TYR A 858 -19.60 12.41 19.24
N ARG A 859 -18.57 13.22 19.49
CA ARG A 859 -18.68 14.58 20.02
C ARG A 859 -17.63 15.45 19.34
N ASP A 860 -18.03 16.57 18.76
CA ASP A 860 -17.16 17.45 17.99
C ASP A 860 -15.92 17.89 18.79
N LYS A 861 -16.14 18.42 19.99
CA LYS A 861 -15.07 18.82 20.93
C LYS A 861 -14.10 17.71 21.31
N ARG A 862 -14.52 16.43 21.29
CA ARG A 862 -13.62 15.30 21.61
C ARG A 862 -12.69 14.95 20.45
N PHE A 863 -13.14 15.20 19.22
CA PHE A 863 -12.40 14.88 18.00
C PHE A 863 -11.73 16.10 17.36
N GLU A 864 -11.99 17.31 17.83
CA GLU A 864 -11.53 18.60 17.28
C GLU A 864 -10.05 18.59 16.86
N HIS A 865 -9.14 18.16 17.74
CA HIS A 865 -7.70 18.14 17.44
C HIS A 865 -7.36 17.19 16.28
N VAL A 866 -7.94 16.00 16.30
CA VAL A 866 -7.69 14.95 15.30
C VAL A 866 -8.35 15.30 13.96
N GLU A 867 -9.58 15.80 13.97
CA GLU A 867 -10.27 16.30 12.78
C GLU A 867 -9.49 17.44 12.11
N SER A 868 -8.95 18.37 12.92
CA SER A 868 -8.13 19.48 12.42
C SER A 868 -6.79 19.01 11.82
N GLU A 869 -6.17 17.98 12.40
CA GLU A 869 -4.98 17.34 11.83
C GLU A 869 -5.29 16.67 10.49
N ILE A 870 -6.38 15.89 10.41
CA ILE A 870 -6.84 15.25 9.18
C ILE A 870 -7.18 16.30 8.11
N GLY A 871 -7.86 17.39 8.48
CA GLY A 871 -8.21 18.48 7.57
C GLY A 871 -7.00 19.14 6.91
N ARG A 872 -5.95 19.44 7.70
CA ARG A 872 -4.70 20.02 7.19
C ARG A 872 -3.97 19.08 6.22
N ASN A 873 -3.93 17.78 6.52
CA ASN A 873 -3.18 16.80 5.73
C ASN A 873 -3.96 16.30 4.50
N SER A 874 -5.29 16.23 4.57
CA SER A 874 -6.14 15.73 3.47
C SER A 874 -6.29 16.72 2.31
N TRP A 875 -5.95 18.00 2.50
CA TRP A 875 -5.98 19.01 1.43
C TRP A 875 -5.00 18.69 0.28
N ASN A 876 -3.95 17.91 0.54
CA ASN A 876 -2.88 17.63 -0.42
C ASN A 876 -2.88 16.18 -0.96
N ALA A 877 -3.78 15.31 -0.50
CA ALA A 877 -3.75 13.89 -0.80
C ALA A 877 -4.56 13.54 -2.06
N ARG A 878 -3.99 12.68 -2.94
CA ARG A 878 -4.76 12.04 -4.03
C ARG A 878 -5.94 11.25 -3.44
N ASN A 879 -7.05 11.12 -4.18
CA ASN A 879 -8.26 10.42 -3.74
C ASN A 879 -8.00 8.99 -3.22
N GLU A 880 -6.96 8.32 -3.73
CA GLU A 880 -6.54 6.96 -3.35
C GLU A 880 -5.95 6.85 -1.93
N HIS A 881 -5.45 7.95 -1.37
CA HIS A 881 -4.87 8.01 -0.01
C HIS A 881 -5.72 8.86 0.95
N LYS A 882 -6.97 9.13 0.58
CA LYS A 882 -7.86 10.00 1.36
C LYS A 882 -8.20 9.35 2.71
N VAL A 883 -7.93 10.10 3.77
CA VAL A 883 -8.32 9.77 5.14
C VAL A 883 -9.66 10.43 5.43
N ASP A 884 -10.66 9.64 5.82
CA ASP A 884 -11.97 10.20 6.19
C ASP A 884 -11.91 10.87 7.57
N ARG A 885 -12.70 11.92 7.78
CA ARG A 885 -12.95 12.47 9.12
C ARG A 885 -13.75 11.48 9.98
N TYR A 886 -13.56 11.50 11.30
CA TYR A 886 -14.33 10.64 12.20
C TYR A 886 -15.81 10.99 12.14
N GLY A 887 -16.19 12.27 12.10
CA GLY A 887 -17.57 12.70 11.91
C GLY A 887 -18.23 12.05 10.68
N LYS A 888 -17.47 11.89 9.59
CA LYS A 888 -17.92 11.21 8.37
C LYS A 888 -18.08 9.70 8.58
N LYS A 889 -17.18 9.04 9.30
CA LYS A 889 -17.33 7.62 9.70
C LYS A 889 -18.64 7.36 10.44
N TYR A 890 -18.93 8.17 11.47
CA TYR A 890 -20.15 8.01 12.26
C TYR A 890 -21.41 8.33 11.44
N SER A 891 -21.31 9.32 10.55
CA SER A 891 -22.39 9.65 9.60
C SER A 891 -22.69 8.48 8.64
N TRP A 892 -21.68 7.79 8.11
CA TRP A 892 -21.87 6.63 7.24
C TRP A 892 -22.57 5.47 7.94
N ILE A 893 -22.17 5.15 9.18
CA ILE A 893 -22.81 4.08 9.98
C ILE A 893 -24.30 4.39 10.16
N ALA A 894 -24.62 5.59 10.64
CA ALA A 894 -26.00 6.02 10.82
C ALA A 894 -26.78 6.08 9.49
N TYR A 895 -26.14 6.49 8.39
CA TYR A 895 -26.74 6.51 7.07
C TYR A 895 -27.10 5.11 6.56
N PHE A 896 -26.22 4.11 6.69
CA PHE A 896 -26.51 2.75 6.21
C PHE A 896 -27.58 2.05 7.06
N GLU A 897 -27.67 2.36 8.35
CA GLU A 897 -28.80 1.95 9.20
C GLU A 897 -30.11 2.63 8.76
N MET A 898 -30.07 3.93 8.47
CA MET A 898 -31.24 4.70 8.02
C MET A 898 -31.73 4.23 6.65
N TRP A 899 -30.82 3.97 5.72
CA TRP A 899 -31.14 3.39 4.41
C TRP A 899 -31.94 2.10 4.59
N GLY A 900 -31.45 1.17 5.42
CA GLY A 900 -32.12 -0.10 5.60
C GLY A 900 -33.41 -0.06 6.41
N GLU A 901 -33.60 0.93 7.30
CA GLU A 901 -34.90 1.24 7.95
C GLU A 901 -35.91 1.73 6.91
N ARG A 902 -35.52 2.73 6.10
CA ARG A 902 -36.43 3.29 5.08
C ARG A 902 -36.75 2.27 4.00
N ASP A 903 -35.77 1.47 3.60
CA ASP A 903 -35.97 0.39 2.63
C ASP A 903 -36.95 -0.67 3.15
N ALA A 904 -36.80 -1.10 4.41
CA ALA A 904 -37.71 -2.05 5.05
C ALA A 904 -39.16 -1.54 5.07
N ASN A 905 -39.33 -0.23 5.26
CA ASN A 905 -40.63 0.45 5.33
C ASN A 905 -41.14 0.99 3.98
N ARG A 906 -40.46 0.72 2.87
CA ARG A 906 -40.79 1.25 1.53
C ARG A 906 -40.90 2.79 1.47
N LYS A 907 -39.93 3.46 2.11
CA LYS A 907 -39.84 4.93 2.17
C LYS A 907 -38.68 5.51 1.34
N LEU A 908 -37.99 4.69 0.56
CA LEU A 908 -36.99 5.14 -0.41
C LEU A 908 -37.68 5.55 -1.72
N PRO A 909 -37.03 6.36 -2.58
CA PRO A 909 -37.53 6.59 -3.94
C PRO A 909 -37.73 5.28 -4.71
N ASP A 910 -38.76 5.19 -5.56
CA ASP A 910 -39.14 3.96 -6.26
C ASP A 910 -37.99 3.32 -7.04
N TRP A 911 -37.18 4.14 -7.73
CA TRP A 911 -36.02 3.69 -8.50
C TRP A 911 -34.85 3.16 -7.65
N ARG A 912 -34.82 3.45 -6.33
CA ARG A 912 -33.84 2.90 -5.37
C ARG A 912 -34.41 1.74 -4.54
N GLN A 913 -35.71 1.48 -4.65
CA GLN A 913 -36.37 0.46 -3.86
C GLN A 913 -35.88 -0.93 -4.28
N GLY A 914 -35.00 -1.58 -3.50
CA GLY A 914 -34.44 -2.87 -3.94
C GLY A 914 -33.01 -2.86 -4.40
N SER A 915 -32.40 -1.69 -4.57
CA SER A 915 -31.02 -1.59 -5.04
C SER A 915 -30.03 -1.57 -3.88
N ARG A 916 -28.79 -1.99 -4.17
CA ARG A 916 -27.64 -1.76 -3.32
C ARG A 916 -27.36 -0.24 -3.29
N PRO A 917 -27.01 0.35 -2.13
CA PRO A 917 -26.57 1.74 -2.11
C PRO A 917 -25.32 1.89 -2.97
N SER A 918 -25.29 2.96 -3.78
CA SER A 918 -24.11 3.32 -4.59
C SER A 918 -22.86 3.56 -3.75
N ASP A 919 -23.04 3.87 -2.45
CA ASP A 919 -21.96 4.16 -1.52
C ASP A 919 -21.30 2.89 -0.93
N CYS A 920 -21.58 1.69 -1.48
CA CYS A 920 -20.88 0.47 -1.08
C CYS A 920 -19.37 0.58 -1.38
N GLY A 921 -18.54 0.33 -0.36
CA GLY A 921 -17.14 0.73 -0.40
C GLY A 921 -16.24 -0.07 -1.34
N VAL A 922 -16.41 -1.39 -1.42
CA VAL A 922 -15.56 -2.30 -2.22
C VAL A 922 -16.43 -3.34 -2.93
N ASP A 923 -15.97 -3.81 -4.08
CA ASP A 923 -16.40 -5.12 -4.58
C ASP A 923 -15.61 -6.20 -3.80
N PRO A 924 -16.26 -6.99 -2.94
CA PRO A 924 -15.58 -7.97 -2.08
C PRO A 924 -15.00 -9.16 -2.86
N THR A 925 -15.27 -9.26 -4.16
CA THR A 925 -14.71 -10.31 -5.02
C THR A 925 -13.33 -9.95 -5.54
N PHE A 926 -12.90 -8.69 -5.46
CA PHE A 926 -11.57 -8.23 -5.90
C PHE A 926 -11.16 -8.87 -7.25
N PRO A 927 -11.92 -8.61 -8.33
CA PRO A 927 -11.77 -9.32 -9.61
C PRO A 927 -10.35 -9.19 -10.16
N LYS A 928 -9.80 -10.31 -10.62
CA LYS A 928 -8.48 -10.35 -11.24
C LYS A 928 -8.54 -9.77 -12.65
N ALA A 929 -7.47 -9.09 -13.05
CA ALA A 929 -7.28 -8.70 -14.44
C ALA A 929 -7.17 -9.98 -15.31
N PRO A 930 -7.68 -9.95 -16.56
CA PRO A 930 -7.48 -11.05 -17.49
C PRO A 930 -6.00 -11.18 -17.86
N PRO A 931 -5.54 -12.38 -18.26
CA PRO A 931 -4.18 -12.55 -18.72
C PRO A 931 -3.95 -11.83 -20.05
N ASP A 932 -2.71 -11.37 -20.25
CA ASP A 932 -2.29 -10.75 -21.52
C ASP A 932 -2.47 -11.72 -22.68
N TRP A 933 -2.95 -11.21 -23.81
CA TRP A 933 -3.12 -11.97 -25.04
C TRP A 933 -2.97 -11.04 -26.24
N THR A 934 -2.25 -11.50 -27.26
CA THR A 934 -2.14 -10.80 -28.54
C THR A 934 -3.15 -11.41 -29.51
N PRO A 935 -4.29 -10.75 -29.76
CA PRO A 935 -5.25 -11.24 -30.73
C PRO A 935 -4.67 -11.25 -32.15
N PRO A 936 -5.15 -12.14 -33.05
CA PRO A 936 -4.80 -12.13 -34.47
C PRO A 936 -5.51 -10.98 -35.20
N LEU A 937 -5.13 -9.74 -34.86
CA LEU A 937 -5.68 -8.53 -35.48
C LEU A 937 -5.39 -8.54 -36.98
N PRO A 938 -6.39 -8.22 -37.83
CA PRO A 938 -6.14 -8.00 -39.25
C PRO A 938 -5.35 -6.71 -39.46
N ASP A 939 -4.86 -6.52 -40.68
CA ASP A 939 -4.34 -5.22 -41.11
C ASP A 939 -5.43 -4.15 -40.96
N LEU A 940 -5.18 -3.18 -40.08
CA LEU A 940 -6.12 -2.11 -39.74
C LEU A 940 -6.01 -0.91 -40.69
N PHE A 941 -4.90 -0.76 -41.42
CA PHE A 941 -4.62 0.44 -42.19
C PHE A 941 -4.53 0.18 -43.70
N GLY A 942 -4.31 -1.07 -44.11
CA GLY A 942 -4.22 -1.44 -45.51
C GLY A 942 -2.93 -0.95 -46.17
N SER A 943 -2.88 -1.01 -47.50
CA SER A 943 -1.79 -0.42 -48.28
C SER A 943 -1.70 1.10 -48.00
N PRO A 944 -0.48 1.68 -47.90
CA PRO A 944 -0.34 3.11 -47.69
C PRO A 944 -1.03 3.91 -48.81
N ALA A 945 -2.12 4.60 -48.47
CA ALA A 945 -2.74 5.58 -49.38
C ALA A 945 -1.80 6.78 -49.58
N ALA A 946 -1.98 7.53 -50.67
CA ALA A 946 -1.13 8.66 -51.04
C ALA A 946 -1.10 9.77 -49.95
N THR A 947 -2.21 9.99 -49.24
CA THR A 947 -2.32 10.90 -48.10
C THR A 947 -3.19 10.29 -46.98
N THR A 948 -3.21 10.93 -45.80
CA THR A 948 -4.10 10.54 -44.69
C THR A 948 -5.54 10.89 -45.02
N GLU A 949 -5.78 12.04 -45.64
CA GLU A 949 -7.07 12.49 -46.13
C GLU A 949 -7.69 11.47 -47.09
N ASP A 950 -6.92 10.96 -48.05
CA ASP A 950 -7.38 9.96 -49.01
C ASP A 950 -7.72 8.63 -48.32
N TRP A 951 -7.01 8.28 -47.26
CA TRP A 951 -7.29 7.07 -46.49
C TRP A 951 -8.57 7.23 -45.65
N VAL A 952 -8.72 8.34 -44.94
CA VAL A 952 -9.92 8.60 -44.12
C VAL A 952 -11.16 8.68 -45.01
N ALA A 953 -11.09 9.43 -46.12
CA ALA A 953 -12.16 9.52 -47.11
C ALA A 953 -12.34 8.22 -47.93
N GLY A 954 -11.35 7.32 -47.89
CA GLY A 954 -11.35 6.07 -48.64
C GLY A 954 -12.31 5.03 -48.09
N GLY A 955 -12.60 3.99 -48.88
CA GLY A 955 -13.52 2.90 -48.50
C GLY A 955 -12.87 1.72 -47.76
N PHE A 956 -11.62 1.83 -47.29
CA PHE A 956 -10.90 0.69 -46.70
C PHE A 956 -11.62 0.18 -45.45
N THR A 957 -11.86 -1.13 -45.40
CA THR A 957 -12.48 -1.78 -44.25
C THR A 957 -11.67 -3.02 -43.87
N PRO A 958 -11.20 -3.13 -42.62
CA PRO A 958 -10.43 -4.30 -42.19
C PRO A 958 -11.23 -5.59 -42.31
N ASN A 959 -10.54 -6.68 -42.63
CA ASN A 959 -11.16 -8.01 -42.68
C ASN A 959 -11.13 -8.65 -41.28
N TRP A 960 -12.22 -8.52 -40.53
CA TRP A 960 -12.31 -8.99 -39.15
C TRP A 960 -12.37 -10.52 -38.96
N HIS A 961 -12.43 -11.32 -40.03
CA HIS A 961 -12.68 -12.77 -39.93
C HIS A 961 -11.71 -13.51 -39.00
N SER A 962 -10.42 -13.15 -39.03
CA SER A 962 -9.39 -13.75 -38.17
C SER A 962 -9.63 -13.52 -36.68
N LEU A 963 -10.39 -12.48 -36.31
CA LEU A 963 -10.66 -12.09 -34.94
C LEU A 963 -12.04 -12.56 -34.46
N LEU A 964 -13.01 -12.70 -35.37
CA LEU A 964 -14.38 -13.13 -35.04
C LEU A 964 -14.44 -14.59 -34.56
N VAL A 965 -13.58 -15.45 -35.09
CA VAL A 965 -13.43 -16.85 -34.64
C VAL A 965 -11.96 -17.20 -34.52
N VAL A 966 -11.51 -17.59 -33.32
CA VAL A 966 -10.10 -17.96 -33.06
C VAL A 966 -10.00 -19.40 -32.54
N PRO A 967 -8.95 -20.16 -32.91
CA PRO A 967 -8.81 -21.57 -32.53
C PRO A 967 -8.25 -21.79 -31.13
N GLU A 968 -7.62 -20.77 -30.54
CA GLU A 968 -6.97 -20.86 -29.24
C GLU A 968 -6.83 -19.46 -28.60
N ILE A 969 -7.04 -19.36 -27.29
CA ILE A 969 -6.81 -18.15 -26.48
C ILE A 969 -6.07 -18.58 -25.21
N ASN A 970 -4.90 -18.00 -24.94
CA ASN A 970 -4.06 -18.30 -23.75
C ASN A 970 -3.88 -19.80 -23.44
N GLY A 971 -3.64 -20.65 -24.45
CA GLY A 971 -3.48 -22.10 -24.26
C GLY A 971 -4.79 -22.90 -24.20
N HIS A 972 -5.95 -22.23 -24.18
CA HIS A 972 -7.25 -22.89 -24.21
C HIS A 972 -7.66 -23.19 -25.66
N ARG A 973 -7.43 -24.43 -26.09
CA ARG A 973 -7.85 -24.90 -27.42
C ARG A 973 -9.36 -25.02 -27.53
N GLY A 974 -9.91 -24.52 -28.64
CA GLY A 974 -11.33 -24.59 -28.95
C GLY A 974 -11.72 -23.50 -29.94
N GLU A 975 -12.77 -23.73 -30.72
CA GLU A 975 -13.34 -22.65 -31.54
C GLU A 975 -13.98 -21.60 -30.61
N TRP A 976 -13.35 -20.43 -30.51
CA TRP A 976 -13.82 -19.29 -29.71
C TRP A 976 -14.47 -18.25 -30.61
N VAL A 977 -15.73 -17.92 -30.33
CA VAL A 977 -16.54 -17.03 -31.16
C VAL A 977 -16.74 -15.70 -30.44
N LEU A 978 -16.37 -14.60 -31.08
CA LEU A 978 -16.51 -13.26 -30.54
C LEU A 978 -18.00 -12.88 -30.45
N VAL A 979 -18.46 -12.44 -29.28
CA VAL A 979 -19.84 -11.97 -29.08
C VAL A 979 -19.94 -10.47 -28.80
N GLU A 980 -18.88 -9.85 -28.29
CA GLU A 980 -18.76 -8.41 -28.10
C GLU A 980 -17.29 -8.00 -28.25
N GLY A 981 -17.03 -6.89 -28.94
CA GLY A 981 -15.68 -6.47 -29.23
C GLY A 981 -15.52 -4.98 -29.49
N PHE A 982 -14.39 -4.43 -29.07
CA PHE A 982 -13.90 -3.11 -29.44
C PHE A 982 -12.43 -3.24 -29.80
N VAL A 983 -12.02 -2.61 -30.90
CA VAL A 983 -10.63 -2.51 -31.35
C VAL A 983 -10.34 -1.06 -31.70
N GLN A 984 -9.18 -0.57 -31.32
CA GLN A 984 -8.62 0.71 -31.74
C GLN A 984 -7.16 0.48 -32.10
N GLY A 985 -6.70 1.12 -33.16
CA GLY A 985 -5.30 1.08 -33.60
C GLY A 985 -4.81 2.46 -34.00
N ALA A 986 -3.52 2.71 -33.83
CA ALA A 986 -2.86 3.94 -34.26
C ALA A 986 -1.63 3.67 -35.14
N ASP A 987 -1.51 4.42 -36.24
CA ASP A 987 -0.32 4.50 -37.07
C ASP A 987 0.22 5.93 -37.05
N SER A 988 1.15 6.16 -36.12
CA SER A 988 1.78 7.47 -35.93
C SER A 988 2.62 7.91 -37.12
N SER A 989 3.11 6.97 -37.95
CA SER A 989 3.96 7.28 -39.09
C SER A 989 3.19 7.94 -40.24
N HIS A 990 1.90 7.64 -40.34
CA HIS A 990 1.00 8.20 -41.36
C HIS A 990 -0.16 9.02 -40.78
N ASP A 991 -0.12 9.39 -39.49
CA ASP A 991 -1.17 10.18 -38.83
C ASP A 991 -2.57 9.54 -38.87
N ARG A 992 -2.66 8.20 -38.77
CA ARG A 992 -3.93 7.47 -38.88
C ARG A 992 -4.34 6.87 -37.55
N GLU A 993 -5.62 6.92 -37.26
CA GLU A 993 -6.24 6.10 -36.21
C GLU A 993 -7.51 5.44 -36.74
N LEU A 994 -7.82 4.25 -36.23
CA LEU A 994 -9.03 3.52 -36.54
C LEU A 994 -9.61 2.96 -35.26
N PHE A 995 -10.92 3.06 -35.07
CA PHE A 995 -11.63 2.22 -34.10
C PHE A 995 -12.73 1.41 -34.76
N ALA A 996 -13.12 0.31 -34.12
CA ALA A 996 -14.16 -0.60 -34.58
C ALA A 996 -14.91 -1.22 -33.39
N PHE A 997 -16.24 -1.14 -33.41
CA PHE A 997 -17.12 -1.99 -32.62
C PHE A 997 -17.40 -3.28 -33.42
N LEU A 998 -17.11 -4.42 -32.81
CA LEU A 998 -17.32 -5.76 -33.37
C LEU A 998 -18.50 -6.43 -32.66
N ARG A 999 -19.69 -5.89 -32.88
CA ARG A 999 -20.87 -6.21 -32.08
C ARG A 999 -21.61 -7.45 -32.62
N GLY A 1000 -21.55 -8.53 -31.85
CA GLY A 1000 -22.33 -9.74 -32.11
C GLY A 1000 -23.76 -9.60 -31.59
N VAL A 1001 -24.75 -9.95 -32.42
CA VAL A 1001 -26.17 -9.94 -32.05
C VAL A 1001 -26.87 -11.23 -32.48
N PHE A 1002 -27.82 -11.71 -31.69
CA PHE A 1002 -28.59 -12.91 -32.05
C PHE A 1002 -29.94 -12.54 -32.68
N VAL A 1003 -30.14 -12.95 -33.92
CA VAL A 1003 -31.28 -12.54 -34.76
C VAL A 1003 -32.04 -13.77 -35.22
N ALA A 1004 -33.36 -13.66 -35.38
CA ALA A 1004 -34.12 -14.73 -36.01
C ALA A 1004 -33.72 -14.86 -37.48
N LYS A 1005 -33.57 -16.08 -37.99
CA LYS A 1005 -33.09 -16.32 -39.37
C LYS A 1005 -33.86 -15.53 -40.44
N LYS A 1006 -35.17 -15.33 -40.24
CA LYS A 1006 -36.05 -14.58 -41.16
C LYS A 1006 -35.78 -13.07 -41.21
N ASP A 1007 -35.14 -12.51 -40.19
CA ASP A 1007 -34.95 -11.06 -40.03
C ASP A 1007 -33.50 -10.63 -40.38
N VAL A 1008 -32.62 -11.59 -40.71
CA VAL A 1008 -31.19 -11.35 -41.03
C VAL A 1008 -31.02 -10.47 -42.26
N ASP A 1009 -31.72 -10.78 -43.36
CA ASP A 1009 -31.61 -10.03 -44.61
C ASP A 1009 -32.12 -8.59 -44.44
N THR A 1010 -33.18 -8.41 -43.65
CA THR A 1010 -33.70 -7.07 -43.30
C THR A 1010 -32.69 -6.29 -42.47
N LEU A 1011 -32.08 -6.91 -41.46
CA LEU A 1011 -31.05 -6.26 -40.64
C LEU A 1011 -29.83 -5.87 -41.48
N ARG A 1012 -29.34 -6.80 -42.31
CA ARG A 1012 -28.21 -6.59 -43.22
C ARG A 1012 -28.48 -5.42 -44.15
N SER A 1013 -29.65 -5.40 -44.80
CA SER A 1013 -30.01 -4.33 -45.73
C SER A 1013 -30.05 -2.97 -45.05
N ARG A 1014 -30.70 -2.84 -43.88
CA ARG A 1014 -30.76 -1.57 -43.13
C ARG A 1014 -29.40 -1.13 -42.61
N PHE A 1015 -28.60 -2.06 -42.08
CA PHE A 1015 -27.27 -1.76 -41.55
C PHE A 1015 -26.28 -1.33 -42.64
N LEU A 1016 -26.36 -1.91 -43.84
CA LEU A 1016 -25.50 -1.52 -44.96
C LEU A 1016 -26.01 -0.28 -45.71
N SER A 1017 -27.25 0.15 -45.51
CA SER A 1017 -27.82 1.32 -46.19
C SER A 1017 -27.77 2.62 -45.39
N ILE A 1018 -27.58 2.57 -44.06
CA ILE A 1018 -27.59 3.78 -43.21
C ILE A 1018 -26.33 4.63 -43.43
N ASP A 1019 -26.39 5.96 -43.34
CA ASP A 1019 -25.16 6.76 -43.50
C ASP A 1019 -24.27 6.68 -42.25
N TYR A 1020 -24.86 6.76 -41.06
CA TYR A 1020 -24.18 6.67 -39.76
C TYR A 1020 -24.89 5.68 -38.84
N PRO A 1021 -24.31 4.50 -38.55
CA PRO A 1021 -24.89 3.57 -37.57
C PRO A 1021 -24.95 4.18 -36.17
N GLY A 1022 -23.86 4.78 -35.69
CA GLY A 1022 -23.77 5.42 -34.38
C GLY A 1022 -24.16 4.54 -33.20
N ASN A 1023 -24.21 5.14 -32.00
CA ASN A 1023 -24.61 4.42 -30.78
C ASN A 1023 -26.13 4.22 -30.66
N GLN A 1024 -26.92 4.92 -31.47
CA GLN A 1024 -28.39 4.92 -31.32
C GLN A 1024 -29.11 3.89 -32.19
N LYS A 1025 -28.58 3.55 -33.39
CA LYS A 1025 -29.30 2.66 -34.33
C LYS A 1025 -29.00 1.18 -34.11
N ILE A 1026 -27.86 0.86 -33.50
CA ILE A 1026 -27.54 -0.49 -33.04
C ILE A 1026 -27.53 -0.44 -31.51
N PRO A 1027 -28.43 -1.16 -30.83
CA PRO A 1027 -28.56 -1.06 -29.39
C PRO A 1027 -27.30 -1.58 -28.68
N GLU A 1028 -27.01 -1.00 -27.52
CA GLU A 1028 -25.91 -1.39 -26.64
C GLU A 1028 -26.38 -2.38 -25.57
N GLY A 1029 -25.43 -3.17 -25.06
CA GLY A 1029 -25.64 -3.99 -23.88
C GLY A 1029 -26.13 -3.14 -22.70
N ALA A 1030 -26.86 -3.75 -21.76
CA ALA A 1030 -27.19 -3.05 -20.53
C ALA A 1030 -25.90 -2.80 -19.73
N ASP A 1031 -25.88 -1.72 -18.96
CA ASP A 1031 -24.86 -1.47 -17.96
C ASP A 1031 -25.35 -1.94 -16.59
N GLU A 1032 -24.51 -2.67 -15.86
CA GLU A 1032 -24.75 -3.01 -14.46
C GLU A 1032 -23.70 -2.38 -13.56
N HIS A 1033 -24.15 -1.33 -12.84
CA HIS A 1033 -23.41 -0.67 -11.79
C HIS A 1033 -23.81 -1.22 -10.42
N TYR A 1034 -22.83 -1.37 -9.53
CA TYR A 1034 -23.02 -1.88 -8.16
C TYR A 1034 -23.51 -3.33 -8.07
N LEU A 1035 -23.34 -4.11 -9.14
CA LEU A 1035 -23.20 -5.58 -9.06
C LEU A 1035 -21.78 -5.89 -8.59
N PHE A 1036 -21.57 -6.97 -7.83
CA PHE A 1036 -20.21 -7.47 -7.59
C PHE A 1036 -19.82 -8.48 -8.68
N ALA A 1037 -18.57 -8.47 -9.14
CA ALA A 1037 -18.12 -9.23 -10.30
C ALA A 1037 -18.37 -10.75 -10.19
N GLY A 1038 -18.35 -11.30 -8.96
CA GLY A 1038 -18.64 -12.71 -8.70
C GLY A 1038 -20.12 -13.07 -8.44
N GLU A 1039 -21.04 -12.10 -8.46
CA GLU A 1039 -22.49 -12.35 -8.27
C GLU A 1039 -23.25 -12.96 -9.45
N PRO A 1040 -22.85 -12.74 -10.73
CA PRO A 1040 -23.43 -13.45 -11.85
C PRO A 1040 -23.47 -14.96 -11.58
N SER A 1041 -24.55 -15.62 -12.00
CA SER A 1041 -24.82 -17.06 -11.74
C SER A 1041 -25.28 -17.40 -10.33
N HIS A 1042 -25.14 -16.52 -9.33
CA HIS A 1042 -25.44 -16.84 -7.94
C HIS A 1042 -26.60 -16.04 -7.34
N ARG A 1043 -26.67 -14.74 -7.63
CA ARG A 1043 -27.69 -13.83 -7.10
C ARG A 1043 -28.74 -13.48 -8.15
N HIS A 1044 -29.90 -13.05 -7.67
CA HIS A 1044 -31.00 -12.52 -8.48
C HIS A 1044 -30.93 -11.00 -8.75
N ASN A 1045 -29.78 -10.37 -8.47
CA ASN A 1045 -29.58 -8.94 -8.68
C ASN A 1045 -28.97 -8.60 -10.05
N PHE A 1046 -28.27 -9.53 -10.70
CA PHE A 1046 -27.71 -9.32 -12.03
C PHE A 1046 -28.82 -9.08 -13.06
N ALA A 1047 -28.80 -7.92 -13.74
CA ALA A 1047 -29.82 -7.51 -14.71
C ALA A 1047 -31.23 -7.72 -14.18
N ARG A 1048 -31.53 -7.20 -12.98
CA ARG A 1048 -32.78 -7.50 -12.26
C ARG A 1048 -34.03 -7.23 -13.09
N HIS A 1049 -33.98 -6.22 -13.98
CA HIS A 1049 -35.06 -5.90 -14.92
C HIS A 1049 -35.33 -7.00 -15.96
N LEU A 1050 -34.42 -7.96 -16.14
CA LEU A 1050 -34.57 -9.16 -16.97
C LEU A 1050 -35.07 -10.38 -16.18
N LEU A 1051 -35.05 -10.34 -14.84
CA LEU A 1051 -35.47 -11.47 -14.02
C LEU A 1051 -37.00 -11.56 -13.94
N LYS A 1052 -37.56 -12.72 -14.27
CA LYS A 1052 -39.00 -13.02 -14.10
C LYS A 1052 -39.31 -13.47 -12.67
N ARG A 1053 -40.59 -13.36 -12.27
CA ARG A 1053 -41.08 -13.81 -10.95
C ARG A 1053 -40.82 -15.30 -10.65
N ASN A 1054 -40.65 -16.12 -11.68
CA ASN A 1054 -40.34 -17.55 -11.55
C ASN A 1054 -38.83 -17.86 -11.44
N GLY A 1055 -37.97 -16.84 -11.34
CA GLY A 1055 -36.51 -17.01 -11.22
C GLY A 1055 -35.77 -17.22 -12.55
N LEU A 1056 -36.47 -17.19 -13.69
CA LEU A 1056 -35.86 -17.31 -15.01
C LEU A 1056 -35.54 -15.94 -15.60
N TYR A 1057 -34.39 -15.81 -16.25
CA TYR A 1057 -34.02 -14.61 -16.98
C TYR A 1057 -34.67 -14.59 -18.37
N ARG A 1058 -35.26 -13.46 -18.73
CA ARG A 1058 -35.66 -13.20 -20.12
C ARG A 1058 -34.41 -12.84 -20.94
N ARG A 1059 -34.47 -13.15 -22.22
CA ARG A 1059 -33.48 -12.71 -23.22
C ARG A 1059 -33.48 -11.19 -23.29
N GLN A 1060 -32.32 -10.58 -23.44
CA GLN A 1060 -32.17 -9.13 -23.58
C GLN A 1060 -32.52 -8.72 -25.01
N ILE A 1061 -33.84 -8.64 -25.28
CA ILE A 1061 -34.34 -8.26 -26.60
C ILE A 1061 -34.36 -6.74 -26.71
N ALA A 1062 -33.73 -6.22 -27.75
CA ALA A 1062 -33.75 -4.83 -28.17
C ALA A 1062 -34.20 -4.72 -29.64
N GLU A 1063 -34.48 -3.50 -30.09
CA GLU A 1063 -34.80 -3.20 -31.48
C GLU A 1063 -33.67 -2.37 -32.09
N ALA A 1064 -33.17 -2.77 -33.25
CA ALA A 1064 -32.24 -2.00 -34.04
C ALA A 1064 -32.98 -1.27 -35.15
N PHE A 1065 -32.57 -0.04 -35.45
CA PHE A 1065 -33.21 0.82 -36.46
C PHE A 1065 -34.70 1.06 -36.18
N ASP A 1066 -35.09 1.18 -34.91
CA ASP A 1066 -36.39 1.73 -34.55
C ASP A 1066 -36.41 3.24 -34.80
N GLU A 1067 -37.61 3.76 -35.02
CA GLU A 1067 -37.83 5.18 -35.29
C GLU A 1067 -39.01 5.68 -34.49
N TYR A 1068 -38.97 6.96 -34.11
CA TYR A 1068 -40.06 7.63 -33.42
C TYR A 1068 -40.53 8.77 -34.31
N GLU A 1069 -41.66 8.56 -34.99
CA GLU A 1069 -42.31 9.60 -35.79
C GLU A 1069 -43.16 10.49 -34.88
N ARG A 1070 -43.17 11.80 -35.11
CA ARG A 1070 -44.08 12.70 -34.41
C ARG A 1070 -45.48 12.56 -35.00
N ASP A 1071 -46.43 12.09 -34.19
CA ASP A 1071 -47.84 11.99 -34.55
C ASP A 1071 -48.53 13.33 -34.23
N TYR A 1072 -48.69 14.14 -35.26
CA TYR A 1072 -49.40 15.43 -35.21
C TYR A 1072 -50.94 15.26 -35.24
N SER A 1073 -51.48 14.04 -35.36
CA SER A 1073 -52.91 13.75 -35.54
C SER A 1073 -53.64 13.31 -34.26
N ALA A 1074 -52.90 12.94 -33.21
CA ALA A 1074 -53.47 12.60 -31.92
C ALA A 1074 -53.88 13.88 -31.14
N GLY A 1075 -55.18 14.10 -30.99
CA GLY A 1075 -55.75 15.28 -30.31
C GLY A 1075 -55.52 15.38 -28.80
N GLU A 1076 -54.67 14.54 -28.20
CA GLU A 1076 -54.28 14.63 -26.79
C GLU A 1076 -52.83 15.11 -26.65
N LYS A 1077 -52.69 16.43 -26.47
CA LYS A 1077 -51.45 17.05 -26.00
C LYS A 1077 -51.19 16.58 -24.57
N ARG A 1078 -50.07 15.87 -24.33
CA ARG A 1078 -49.56 15.70 -22.96
C ARG A 1078 -48.77 16.96 -22.60
N SER A 1079 -49.35 17.80 -21.75
CA SER A 1079 -48.61 18.90 -21.13
C SER A 1079 -47.64 18.34 -20.11
N LEU A 1080 -46.34 18.50 -20.38
CA LEU A 1080 -45.29 18.28 -19.40
C LEU A 1080 -45.00 19.61 -18.73
N THR A 1081 -45.50 19.76 -17.50
CA THR A 1081 -45.24 20.93 -16.66
C THR A 1081 -43.86 20.78 -16.02
N ILE A 1082 -42.86 21.51 -16.51
CA ILE A 1082 -41.54 21.58 -15.88
C ILE A 1082 -41.48 22.88 -15.06
N LYS A 1083 -41.39 22.76 -13.74
CA LYS A 1083 -41.11 23.90 -12.86
C LYS A 1083 -39.61 24.18 -12.90
N ILE A 1084 -39.22 25.25 -13.57
CA ILE A 1084 -37.83 25.73 -13.55
C ILE A 1084 -37.69 26.63 -12.33
N ALA A 1085 -36.92 26.19 -11.34
CA ALA A 1085 -36.46 27.09 -10.28
C ALA A 1085 -35.26 27.87 -10.83
N SER A 1086 -35.39 29.20 -10.91
CA SER A 1086 -34.31 30.11 -11.25
C SER A 1086 -33.10 29.91 -10.32
N MET A 1087 -31.89 29.79 -10.88
CA MET A 1087 -30.62 29.77 -10.15
C MET A 1087 -29.97 31.16 -10.11
N SER A 1088 -30.71 32.21 -9.74
CA SER A 1088 -30.15 33.52 -9.38
C SER A 1088 -30.52 33.87 -7.95
N GLY A 1089 -29.54 33.81 -7.04
CA GLY A 1089 -29.69 34.08 -5.61
C GLY A 1089 -29.82 35.56 -5.25
N THR A 1090 -30.93 36.20 -5.64
CA THR A 1090 -31.31 37.52 -5.11
C THR A 1090 -32.77 37.51 -4.71
N THR A 1091 -33.04 37.68 -3.42
CA THR A 1091 -34.38 37.88 -2.86
C THR A 1091 -34.88 39.28 -3.20
N THR A 1092 -35.74 39.37 -4.19
CA THR A 1092 -36.73 40.45 -4.32
C THR A 1092 -38.11 39.80 -4.43
N GLY A 1093 -39.04 40.27 -3.60
CA GLY A 1093 -40.42 39.78 -3.58
C GLY A 1093 -41.10 40.00 -4.93
N ASP A 1094 -42.02 39.09 -5.24
CA ASP A 1094 -42.87 39.03 -6.43
C ASP A 1094 -42.16 38.72 -7.76
N GLU A 1095 -41.74 37.46 -7.94
CA GLU A 1095 -41.59 36.87 -9.28
C GLU A 1095 -42.30 35.51 -9.35
N GLU A 1096 -43.31 35.42 -10.23
CA GLU A 1096 -44.05 34.21 -10.55
C GLU A 1096 -43.11 33.10 -11.04
N ALA A 1097 -43.28 31.88 -10.50
CA ALA A 1097 -42.60 30.70 -11.03
C ALA A 1097 -42.92 30.57 -12.52
N SER A 1098 -41.92 30.69 -13.40
CA SER A 1098 -42.08 30.46 -14.82
C SER A 1098 -42.37 28.98 -15.07
N VAL A 1099 -43.65 28.67 -15.22
CA VAL A 1099 -44.13 27.37 -15.67
C VAL A 1099 -43.92 27.31 -17.17
N ILE A 1100 -42.94 26.53 -17.61
CA ILE A 1100 -42.83 26.20 -19.03
C ILE A 1100 -43.64 24.93 -19.26
N GLU A 1101 -44.79 25.07 -19.91
CA GLU A 1101 -45.55 23.96 -20.45
C GLU A 1101 -44.91 23.53 -21.77
N PHE A 1102 -44.36 22.32 -21.79
CA PHE A 1102 -43.94 21.69 -23.04
C PHE A 1102 -45.09 20.85 -23.58
N ASP A 1103 -45.60 21.23 -24.74
CA ASP A 1103 -46.41 20.34 -25.58
C ASP A 1103 -45.47 19.28 -26.16
N VAL A 1104 -45.46 18.08 -25.57
CA VAL A 1104 -44.70 16.96 -26.13
C VAL A 1104 -45.58 16.28 -27.18
N PRO A 1105 -45.20 16.30 -28.48
CA PRO A 1105 -45.94 15.59 -29.50
C PRO A 1105 -45.90 14.10 -29.17
N THR A 1106 -47.06 13.45 -29.23
CA THR A 1106 -47.19 11.99 -29.18
C THR A 1106 -46.29 11.40 -30.26
N THR A 1107 -45.28 10.64 -29.88
CA THR A 1107 -44.42 9.95 -30.84
C THR A 1107 -45.00 8.58 -31.14
N ARG A 1108 -45.22 8.28 -32.42
CA ARG A 1108 -45.53 6.96 -32.92
C ARG A 1108 -44.22 6.18 -33.06
N HIS A 1109 -44.07 5.12 -32.27
CA HIS A 1109 -42.96 4.18 -32.41
C HIS A 1109 -43.15 3.32 -33.67
N ILE A 1110 -42.18 3.37 -34.57
CA ILE A 1110 -42.03 2.48 -35.71
C ILE A 1110 -41.05 1.38 -35.29
N PRO A 1111 -41.52 0.13 -35.10
CA PRO A 1111 -40.67 -0.94 -34.62
C PRO A 1111 -39.48 -1.22 -35.54
N GLY A 1112 -38.33 -1.44 -34.93
CA GLY A 1112 -37.10 -1.84 -35.60
C GLY A 1112 -37.01 -3.35 -35.84
N VAL A 1113 -35.81 -3.82 -36.18
CA VAL A 1113 -35.49 -5.24 -36.25
C VAL A 1113 -35.19 -5.75 -34.84
N ARG A 1114 -35.95 -6.73 -34.36
CA ARG A 1114 -35.74 -7.33 -33.05
C ARG A 1114 -34.49 -8.20 -33.03
N LEU A 1115 -33.60 -7.94 -32.07
CA LEU A 1115 -32.39 -8.71 -31.85
C LEU A 1115 -32.17 -8.96 -30.36
N GLU A 1116 -31.33 -9.93 -30.04
CA GLU A 1116 -30.89 -10.20 -28.67
C GLU A 1116 -29.41 -9.85 -28.50
N LEU A 1117 -29.11 -9.16 -27.41
CA LEU A 1117 -27.76 -8.77 -27.04
C LEU A 1117 -27.14 -9.85 -26.14
N PRO A 1118 -25.94 -10.37 -26.49
CA PRO A 1118 -25.31 -11.49 -25.78
C PRO A 1118 -24.47 -11.06 -24.57
N SER A 1119 -24.25 -9.76 -24.38
CA SER A 1119 -23.34 -9.17 -23.39
C SER A 1119 -24.03 -8.12 -22.51
N ILE A 1120 -23.50 -7.94 -21.31
CA ILE A 1120 -23.77 -6.84 -20.39
C ILE A 1120 -22.43 -6.23 -20.00
N GLN A 1121 -22.36 -4.92 -19.90
CA GLN A 1121 -21.17 -4.23 -19.44
C GLN A 1121 -21.19 -4.11 -17.91
N PHE A 1122 -20.14 -4.62 -17.28
CA PHE A 1122 -19.93 -4.51 -15.85
C PHE A 1122 -19.13 -3.24 -15.53
N GLY A 1123 -19.67 -2.40 -14.65
CA GLY A 1123 -19.05 -1.14 -14.26
C GLY A 1123 -18.95 -0.95 -12.75
N TRP A 1124 -17.73 -0.91 -12.24
CA TRP A 1124 -17.40 -0.48 -10.88
C TRP A 1124 -16.58 0.81 -10.92
N GLU A 1125 -17.02 1.85 -10.20
CA GLU A 1125 -16.34 3.14 -10.24
C GLU A 1125 -15.00 3.07 -9.48
N SER A 1126 -13.90 3.44 -10.14
CA SER A 1126 -12.54 3.25 -9.64
C SER A 1126 -12.24 4.01 -8.33
N TYR A 1127 -12.91 5.15 -8.11
CA TYR A 1127 -12.75 5.93 -6.87
C TYR A 1127 -13.32 5.23 -5.62
N HIS A 1128 -14.00 4.09 -5.77
CA HIS A 1128 -14.47 3.31 -4.61
C HIS A 1128 -13.34 2.60 -3.87
N SER A 1129 -12.34 2.06 -4.57
CA SER A 1129 -11.23 1.40 -3.90
C SER A 1129 -10.05 1.19 -4.83
N ALA A 1130 -8.86 1.60 -4.39
CA ALA A 1130 -7.60 1.27 -5.07
C ALA A 1130 -7.33 -0.26 -5.12
N GLN A 1131 -8.01 -1.04 -4.27
CA GLN A 1131 -7.85 -2.50 -4.22
C GLN A 1131 -8.71 -3.24 -5.27
N ASN A 1132 -9.72 -2.58 -5.85
CA ASN A 1132 -10.48 -3.11 -6.97
C ASN A 1132 -9.78 -2.71 -8.29
N THR A 1133 -8.68 -3.39 -8.59
CA THR A 1133 -7.75 -3.04 -9.68
C THR A 1133 -8.27 -3.29 -11.09
N PHE A 1134 -9.45 -3.91 -11.25
CA PHE A 1134 -10.02 -4.25 -12.55
C PHE A 1134 -11.54 -4.03 -12.62
N SER A 1135 -12.01 -3.35 -13.66
CA SER A 1135 -13.41 -2.95 -13.86
C SER A 1135 -13.65 -2.58 -15.35
N GLY A 1136 -14.91 -2.38 -15.76
CA GLY A 1136 -15.25 -1.87 -17.09
C GLY A 1136 -15.11 -2.90 -18.20
N PHE A 1137 -15.50 -4.14 -17.92
CA PHE A 1137 -15.41 -5.30 -18.81
C PHE A 1137 -16.78 -5.87 -19.17
N HIS A 1138 -16.85 -6.65 -20.25
CA HIS A 1138 -18.08 -7.29 -20.70
C HIS A 1138 -18.24 -8.67 -20.08
N ILE A 1139 -19.45 -8.98 -19.60
CA ILE A 1139 -19.86 -10.29 -19.09
C ILE A 1139 -21.01 -10.84 -19.94
N PRO A 1140 -21.21 -12.17 -19.99
CA PRO A 1140 -22.28 -12.75 -20.78
C PRO A 1140 -23.66 -12.41 -20.22
N ALA A 1141 -24.65 -12.25 -21.09
CA ALA A 1141 -26.02 -11.92 -20.69
C ALA A 1141 -26.62 -12.99 -19.75
N PRO A 1142 -27.47 -12.62 -18.78
CA PRO A 1142 -27.97 -13.53 -17.75
C PRO A 1142 -28.73 -14.75 -18.30
N SER A 1143 -29.43 -14.61 -19.43
CA SER A 1143 -30.09 -15.73 -20.10
C SER A 1143 -29.09 -16.74 -20.64
N LEU A 1144 -27.95 -16.28 -21.15
CA LEU A 1144 -26.87 -17.12 -21.64
C LEU A 1144 -26.20 -17.85 -20.47
N ILE A 1145 -25.85 -17.13 -19.40
CA ILE A 1145 -25.31 -17.73 -18.16
C ILE A 1145 -26.26 -18.81 -17.61
N GLN A 1146 -27.54 -18.48 -17.43
CA GLN A 1146 -28.50 -19.38 -16.80
C GLN A 1146 -28.78 -20.64 -17.65
N ARG A 1147 -28.97 -20.49 -18.97
CA ARG A 1147 -29.31 -21.63 -19.85
C ARG A 1147 -28.12 -22.54 -20.10
N LEU A 1148 -26.92 -21.98 -20.16
CA LEU A 1148 -25.72 -22.78 -20.40
C LEU A 1148 -25.13 -23.36 -19.11
N GLY A 1149 -25.62 -22.92 -17.94
CA GLY A 1149 -25.15 -23.38 -16.64
C GLY A 1149 -23.74 -22.88 -16.35
N LEU A 1150 -23.47 -21.61 -16.65
CA LEU A 1150 -22.17 -21.00 -16.47
C LEU A 1150 -21.98 -20.49 -15.04
N SER A 1151 -20.74 -20.47 -14.57
CA SER A 1151 -20.34 -19.93 -13.27
C SER A 1151 -18.94 -19.33 -13.34
N CYS A 1152 -18.65 -18.32 -12.52
CA CYS A 1152 -17.29 -17.84 -12.29
C CYS A 1152 -16.79 -18.32 -10.91
N SER A 1153 -15.48 -18.44 -10.74
CA SER A 1153 -14.87 -18.84 -9.47
C SER A 1153 -13.47 -18.24 -9.33
N ASN A 1154 -12.81 -18.38 -8.19
CA ASN A 1154 -11.41 -17.97 -7.98
C ASN A 1154 -11.13 -16.47 -8.25
N ARG A 1155 -12.15 -15.60 -8.10
CA ARG A 1155 -12.12 -14.16 -8.44
C ARG A 1155 -11.80 -13.87 -9.92
N GLU A 1156 -11.93 -14.89 -10.77
CA GLU A 1156 -11.77 -14.73 -12.21
C GLU A 1156 -13.04 -14.10 -12.80
N ILE A 1157 -12.86 -13.37 -13.89
CA ILE A 1157 -13.95 -12.73 -14.65
C ILE A 1157 -14.47 -13.63 -15.78
N ASP A 1158 -13.73 -14.68 -16.10
CA ASP A 1158 -14.09 -15.68 -17.09
C ASP A 1158 -15.12 -16.66 -16.50
N PHE A 1159 -15.99 -17.20 -17.36
CA PHE A 1159 -17.01 -18.16 -16.94
C PHE A 1159 -16.66 -19.56 -17.42
N PHE A 1160 -17.04 -20.53 -16.60
CA PHE A 1160 -16.79 -21.96 -16.78
C PHE A 1160 -18.12 -22.71 -16.92
N ASP A 1161 -18.09 -23.81 -17.67
CA ASP A 1161 -19.22 -24.73 -17.74
C ASP A 1161 -19.27 -25.68 -16.53
N ALA A 1162 -20.33 -26.49 -16.45
CA ALA A 1162 -20.52 -27.44 -15.35
C ALA A 1162 -19.43 -28.53 -15.22
N SER A 1163 -18.53 -28.65 -16.21
CA SER A 1163 -17.38 -29.56 -16.19
C SER A 1163 -16.07 -28.84 -15.87
N ASP A 1164 -16.13 -27.58 -15.39
CA ASP A 1164 -14.98 -26.74 -15.04
C ASP A 1164 -14.07 -26.42 -16.26
N HIS A 1165 -14.62 -26.46 -17.48
CA HIS A 1165 -13.92 -26.01 -18.67
C HIS A 1165 -14.29 -24.55 -18.97
N PRO A 1166 -13.32 -23.71 -19.41
CA PRO A 1166 -13.59 -22.35 -19.84
C PRO A 1166 -14.70 -22.30 -20.90
N ALA A 1167 -15.70 -21.47 -20.67
CA ALA A 1167 -16.88 -21.29 -21.51
C ALA A 1167 -16.91 -19.91 -22.16
N THR A 1168 -16.48 -18.89 -21.44
CA THR A 1168 -16.31 -17.53 -21.97
C THR A 1168 -14.99 -16.94 -21.53
N LEU A 1169 -14.35 -16.16 -22.41
CA LEU A 1169 -13.06 -15.52 -22.15
C LEU A 1169 -13.13 -14.04 -22.50
N TYR A 1170 -12.85 -13.17 -21.53
CA TYR A 1170 -12.71 -11.73 -21.76
C TYR A 1170 -11.22 -11.36 -21.84
N ARG A 1171 -10.80 -10.65 -22.88
CA ARG A 1171 -9.41 -10.18 -23.07
C ARG A 1171 -9.37 -8.70 -23.40
N GLN A 1172 -8.37 -8.02 -22.88
CA GLN A 1172 -8.13 -6.61 -23.22
C GLN A 1172 -6.65 -6.26 -23.20
N ALA A 1173 -6.28 -5.24 -23.96
CA ALA A 1173 -4.99 -4.56 -23.88
C ALA A 1173 -5.17 -3.07 -24.25
N GLY A 1174 -4.18 -2.25 -23.87
CA GLY A 1174 -4.16 -0.80 -24.09
C GLY A 1174 -4.79 0.00 -22.95
N GLU A 1175 -4.12 1.08 -22.53
CA GLU A 1175 -4.59 2.02 -21.50
C GLU A 1175 -4.79 3.44 -22.08
N GLY A 1176 -5.69 4.22 -21.48
CA GLY A 1176 -5.96 5.61 -21.92
C GLY A 1176 -6.93 5.74 -23.11
N TYR A 1177 -6.87 6.93 -23.74
CA TYR A 1177 -7.73 7.34 -24.86
C TYR A 1177 -7.10 7.13 -26.25
N PHE A 1178 -5.77 6.98 -26.33
CA PHE A 1178 -5.00 6.92 -27.58
C PHE A 1178 -4.21 5.61 -27.69
N GLY A 1179 -3.81 5.25 -28.92
CA GLY A 1179 -2.97 4.08 -29.20
C GLY A 1179 -3.77 2.79 -29.43
N ASP A 1180 -3.04 1.68 -29.49
CA ASP A 1180 -3.61 0.36 -29.76
C ASP A 1180 -4.36 -0.18 -28.53
N LYS A 1181 -5.62 -0.56 -28.74
CA LYS A 1181 -6.50 -1.02 -27.67
C LYS A 1181 -7.45 -2.08 -28.18
N HIS A 1182 -7.77 -3.04 -27.33
CA HIS A 1182 -8.88 -3.95 -27.60
C HIS A 1182 -9.60 -4.39 -26.33
N LYS A 1183 -10.87 -4.71 -26.47
CA LYS A 1183 -11.72 -5.36 -25.46
C LYS A 1183 -12.55 -6.42 -26.17
N LEU A 1184 -12.42 -7.69 -25.80
CA LEU A 1184 -12.97 -8.79 -26.58
C LEU A 1184 -13.59 -9.83 -25.64
N LEU A 1185 -14.88 -10.15 -25.84
CA LEU A 1185 -15.57 -11.22 -25.13
C LEU A 1185 -15.88 -12.37 -26.10
N TYR A 1186 -15.32 -13.54 -25.81
CA TYR A 1186 -15.51 -14.77 -26.56
C TYR A 1186 -16.40 -15.77 -25.83
N VAL A 1187 -17.13 -16.57 -26.59
CA VAL A 1187 -17.89 -17.74 -26.12
C VAL A 1187 -17.45 -18.98 -26.91
N ARG A 1188 -17.29 -20.11 -26.22
CA ARG A 1188 -16.93 -21.39 -26.85
C ARG A 1188 -18.03 -21.85 -27.82
N ALA A 1189 -17.66 -22.26 -29.03
CA ALA A 1189 -18.58 -22.51 -30.14
C ALA A 1189 -19.63 -23.60 -29.87
N ASP A 1190 -19.27 -24.68 -29.19
CA ASP A 1190 -20.20 -25.77 -28.83
C ASP A 1190 -21.36 -25.28 -27.96
N LEU A 1191 -21.05 -24.44 -26.97
CA LEU A 1191 -22.03 -23.85 -26.08
C LEU A 1191 -22.90 -22.82 -26.80
N LEU A 1192 -22.29 -22.00 -27.66
CA LEU A 1192 -23.01 -21.01 -28.45
C LEU A 1192 -23.95 -21.68 -29.47
N ARG A 1193 -23.52 -22.74 -30.15
CA ARG A 1193 -24.35 -23.58 -31.04
C ARG A 1193 -25.58 -24.11 -30.29
N ARG A 1194 -25.39 -24.61 -29.06
CA ARG A 1194 -26.48 -25.11 -28.22
C ARG A 1194 -27.49 -24.01 -27.90
N TYR A 1195 -27.00 -22.84 -27.48
CA TYR A 1195 -27.85 -21.68 -27.16
C TYR A 1195 -28.68 -21.24 -28.38
N LEU A 1196 -28.02 -20.98 -29.52
CA LEU A 1196 -28.67 -20.49 -30.74
C LEU A 1196 -29.70 -21.48 -31.30
N LYS A 1197 -29.42 -22.79 -31.21
CA LYS A 1197 -30.37 -23.84 -31.61
C LYS A 1197 -31.61 -23.83 -30.71
N GLU A 1198 -31.43 -23.72 -29.40
CA GLU A 1198 -32.53 -23.68 -28.43
C GLU A 1198 -33.41 -22.43 -28.62
N THR A 1199 -32.78 -21.29 -28.92
CA THR A 1199 -33.48 -20.01 -29.07
C THR A 1199 -33.97 -19.70 -30.49
N ARG A 1200 -33.62 -20.57 -31.46
CA ARG A 1200 -33.92 -20.44 -32.90
C ARG A 1200 -33.41 -19.14 -33.51
N GLN A 1201 -32.19 -18.75 -33.12
CA GLN A 1201 -31.50 -17.56 -33.62
C GLN A 1201 -30.21 -17.94 -34.35
N VAL A 1202 -29.64 -16.97 -35.04
CA VAL A 1202 -28.29 -17.03 -35.61
C VAL A 1202 -27.47 -15.85 -35.07
N LEU A 1203 -26.15 -16.02 -34.99
CA LEU A 1203 -25.24 -14.91 -34.67
C LEU A 1203 -24.88 -14.18 -35.96
N VAL A 1204 -25.02 -12.86 -35.94
CA VAL A 1204 -24.52 -11.94 -36.95
C VAL A 1204 -23.71 -10.84 -36.27
N TRP A 1205 -22.74 -10.29 -36.99
CA TRP A 1205 -21.95 -9.16 -36.54
C TRP A 1205 -22.28 -7.92 -37.36
N CYS A 1206 -22.62 -6.83 -36.66
CA CYS A 1206 -22.76 -5.50 -37.24
C CYS A 1206 -21.49 -4.70 -36.90
N ASN A 1207 -20.42 -4.97 -37.63
CA ASN A 1207 -19.12 -4.35 -37.37
C ASN A 1207 -19.07 -2.97 -37.98
N TRP A 1208 -18.73 -1.94 -37.21
CA TRP A 1208 -18.57 -0.59 -37.74
C TRP A 1208 -17.59 0.22 -36.90
N GLY A 1209 -17.07 1.31 -37.46
CA GLY A 1209 -16.33 2.30 -36.73
C GLY A 1209 -15.82 3.39 -37.65
N GLU A 1210 -14.83 4.15 -37.19
CA GLU A 1210 -14.36 5.33 -37.89
C GLU A 1210 -12.86 5.22 -38.18
N ARG A 1211 -12.49 5.72 -39.36
CA ARG A 1211 -11.13 6.12 -39.74
C ARG A 1211 -10.98 7.59 -39.34
N ASP A 1212 -9.87 7.96 -38.73
CA ASP A 1212 -9.66 9.35 -38.30
C ASP A 1212 -8.16 9.73 -38.35
N TRP A 1213 -7.89 11.02 -38.18
CA TRP A 1213 -6.55 11.58 -38.05
C TRP A 1213 -6.08 11.47 -36.60
N LEU A 1214 -4.87 10.95 -36.39
CA LEU A 1214 -4.30 10.84 -35.04
C LEU A 1214 -4.02 12.23 -34.44
N LYS A 1215 -3.54 13.19 -35.24
CA LYS A 1215 -3.24 14.58 -34.86
C LYS A 1215 -4.36 15.53 -35.25
N LYS A 1216 -5.55 15.31 -34.69
CA LYS A 1216 -6.73 16.14 -34.97
C LYS A 1216 -6.95 17.30 -33.99
N MET A 1217 -6.30 17.29 -32.83
CA MET A 1217 -6.47 18.29 -31.77
C MET A 1217 -5.16 18.99 -31.41
N ASP A 1218 -5.26 20.27 -31.03
CA ASP A 1218 -4.24 21.02 -30.29
C ASP A 1218 -4.82 21.37 -28.90
N GLY A 1219 -4.34 20.67 -27.86
CA GLY A 1219 -5.00 20.69 -26.56
C GLY A 1219 -6.43 20.12 -26.62
N TYR A 1220 -7.45 20.96 -26.38
CA TYR A 1220 -8.87 20.61 -26.49
C TYR A 1220 -9.53 21.17 -27.77
N ASP A 1221 -8.77 21.93 -28.57
CA ASP A 1221 -9.29 22.58 -29.77
C ASP A 1221 -9.07 21.69 -30.99
N LEU A 1222 -10.14 21.50 -31.77
CA LEU A 1222 -10.08 20.75 -33.01
C LEU A 1222 -9.39 21.59 -34.07
N LEU A 1223 -8.31 21.08 -34.67
CA LEU A 1223 -7.57 21.81 -35.70
C LEU A 1223 -8.49 22.09 -36.92
N PRO A 1224 -8.64 23.36 -37.36
CA PRO A 1224 -9.49 23.70 -38.50
C PRO A 1224 -8.98 23.04 -39.79
N ASN A 1225 -9.81 22.21 -40.40
CA ASN A 1225 -9.52 21.57 -41.68
C ASN A 1225 -10.82 21.39 -42.48
N GLU A 1226 -10.97 22.14 -43.58
CA GLU A 1226 -12.16 22.07 -44.45
C GLU A 1226 -12.35 20.68 -45.09
N GLY A 1227 -11.25 19.99 -45.41
CA GLY A 1227 -11.30 18.63 -45.93
C GLY A 1227 -11.89 17.66 -44.90
N ARG A 1228 -11.46 17.78 -43.63
CA ARG A 1228 -12.01 17.01 -42.51
C ARG A 1228 -13.50 17.26 -42.32
N GLN A 1229 -13.94 18.52 -42.34
CA GLN A 1229 -15.37 18.85 -42.24
C GLN A 1229 -16.20 18.23 -43.36
N ARG A 1230 -15.72 18.24 -44.61
CA ARG A 1230 -16.43 17.58 -45.73
C ARG A 1230 -16.52 16.07 -45.54
N VAL A 1231 -15.45 15.42 -45.11
CA VAL A 1231 -15.42 13.96 -44.86
C VAL A 1231 -16.36 13.55 -43.72
N PHE A 1232 -16.49 14.40 -42.69
CA PHE A 1232 -17.47 14.17 -41.62
C PHE A 1232 -18.90 14.41 -42.07
N GLN A 1233 -19.17 15.46 -42.86
CA GLN A 1233 -20.50 15.74 -43.42
C GLN A 1233 -21.02 14.62 -44.34
N THR A 1234 -20.13 13.98 -45.10
CA THR A 1234 -20.49 12.87 -46.01
C THR A 1234 -20.43 11.49 -45.37
N HIS A 1235 -20.03 11.39 -44.10
CA HIS A 1235 -19.82 10.11 -43.40
C HIS A 1235 -18.80 9.17 -44.08
N ALA A 1236 -17.95 9.70 -44.96
CA ALA A 1236 -16.98 8.92 -45.74
C ALA A 1236 -15.86 8.30 -44.89
N HIS A 1237 -15.73 8.70 -43.63
CA HIS A 1237 -14.79 8.18 -42.64
C HIS A 1237 -15.23 6.85 -42.01
N ILE A 1238 -16.48 6.43 -42.22
CA ILE A 1238 -17.03 5.23 -41.58
C ILE A 1238 -16.64 3.98 -42.37
N HIS A 1239 -16.20 2.93 -41.67
CA HIS A 1239 -16.15 1.58 -42.21
C HIS A 1239 -17.23 0.72 -41.57
N ARG A 1240 -17.71 -0.28 -42.33
CA ARG A 1240 -18.66 -1.27 -41.82
C ARG A 1240 -18.60 -2.57 -42.58
N THR A 1241 -18.82 -3.67 -41.87
CA THR A 1241 -19.01 -5.00 -42.45
C THR A 1241 -20.14 -5.73 -41.74
N PHE A 1242 -20.88 -6.53 -42.50
CA PHE A 1242 -21.88 -7.44 -41.95
C PHE A 1242 -21.41 -8.87 -42.19
N SER A 1243 -21.31 -9.66 -41.13
CA SER A 1243 -20.88 -11.06 -41.20
C SER A 1243 -21.87 -11.95 -40.48
N GLN A 1244 -22.03 -13.19 -40.95
CA GLN A 1244 -22.89 -14.19 -40.31
C GLN A 1244 -22.08 -15.41 -39.89
N TRP A 1245 -22.34 -15.94 -38.70
CA TRP A 1245 -21.70 -17.19 -38.28
C TRP A 1245 -22.44 -18.42 -38.81
N SER A 1246 -21.75 -19.32 -39.53
CA SER A 1246 -22.26 -20.66 -39.82
C SER A 1246 -22.05 -21.56 -38.60
N ALA A 1247 -23.10 -21.71 -37.79
CA ALA A 1247 -23.10 -22.64 -36.66
C ALA A 1247 -22.83 -24.11 -37.09
N LYS A 1248 -23.12 -24.48 -38.34
CA LYS A 1248 -22.89 -25.84 -38.86
C LYS A 1248 -21.43 -26.07 -39.23
N ASP A 1249 -20.83 -25.12 -39.93
CA ASP A 1249 -19.51 -25.28 -40.55
C ASP A 1249 -18.40 -24.61 -39.75
N GLY A 1250 -18.73 -23.84 -38.70
CA GLY A 1250 -17.77 -23.14 -37.84
C GLY A 1250 -17.18 -21.86 -38.46
N VAL A 1251 -17.51 -21.57 -39.72
CA VAL A 1251 -16.94 -20.45 -40.49
C VAL A 1251 -17.79 -19.18 -40.42
N VAL A 1252 -17.14 -18.06 -40.71
CA VAL A 1252 -17.79 -16.75 -40.91
C VAL A 1252 -18.16 -16.60 -42.40
N LEU A 1253 -19.39 -16.17 -42.67
CA LEU A 1253 -20.02 -16.00 -43.98
C LEU A 1253 -20.28 -14.53 -44.33
#